data_AF-B6H886-F1
#
_entry.id   AF-B6H886-F1
#
_cell.length_a   1.000
_cell.length_b   1.000
_cell.length_c   1.000
_cell.angle_alpha   90.00
_cell.angle_beta   90.00
_cell.angle_gamma   90.00
#
_symmetry.space_group_name_H-M   'P 1'
#
loop_
_entity.id
_entity.type
_entity.pdbx_description
1 polymer ?
#
loop_
_entity_poly.entity_id
_entity_poly.type
_entity_poly.pdbx_seq_one_letter_code
_entity_poly.pdbx_strand_id
1 'polypeptide(L)'
;MPIETRTRSLELADPALLEKIDKLFACNMGEYVSLPQLVVVGDQSCGKSSVLEALTKINFPRDSGLCTRFATHIIFRRDTNLVLREVSASIIPASDANPEEDQKLRGWKASDLHVLQLEIRGPNESHLSVIDVPGIFNNTTSDRTTKNDIALVRNMVLSYMQNQRSIMLAVVPANADIATQEIIEMASEIDPEEGRTLRILTKPDLVDKGAEHKVIQLIHDGNANGQLGWILVRNLGQKQLQAGNVDRDTEERMLKDSKDLLQSLGAQRETPEQQRRILLDIVSAFQEITRHALAANYGVNCVFDEDKDLRLATLVSLRNDVFSNDLAHWGHTYTFRSKPERPEDTDGSVDDREERRNNPSDTEKQQGTLQSRKNWDTTQNMSVADLEESLHVSEPVEPPFERGILSWIEEVYSNSRGFEIGKFNPTLLSILMRKQSVKWPILARGYISDIISVVHAFIRQALEVVSKNTQISTKIMSLLMDDLVEKYKQAISKVEFLLRIERDGTPLTLNHYFNDNLEKCRQKRMYSTAAKNSIDNCKHGEVVRLSDLAHQHHMSNIEHTVRDIHDILDSYYKVARKRFLDTVCMQAADYCLVTGPEAPMKLFSPSWVNDLSNERLEEIVGEGRALKRRRRQLQKEIEDLEAGKAVLMK
;
A
#
# COMPACT_ATOMS: atom_id res chain seq x y z
N MET A 1 5.68 15.04 20.16
CA MET A 1 4.36 14.87 19.50
C MET A 1 4.34 15.76 18.27
N PRO A 2 3.85 15.29 17.11
CA PRO A 2 3.88 16.09 15.89
C PRO A 2 2.84 17.21 15.99
N ILE A 3 3.26 18.43 15.69
CA ILE A 3 2.39 19.59 15.56
C ILE A 3 1.64 19.38 14.23
N GLU A 4 0.35 19.03 14.28
CA GLU A 4 -0.50 18.97 13.10
C GLU A 4 -0.70 20.38 12.53
N THR A 5 0.15 20.79 11.59
CA THR A 5 -0.10 21.94 10.73
C THR A 5 -1.18 21.57 9.72
N ARG A 6 -2.45 21.80 10.08
CA ARG A 6 -3.57 21.68 9.14
C ARG A 6 -3.42 22.71 8.02
N THR A 7 -2.95 22.23 6.87
CA THR A 7 -2.94 22.98 5.60
C THR A 7 -4.38 23.08 5.07
N ARG A 8 -5.13 24.10 5.48
CA ARG A 8 -6.30 24.56 4.72
C ARG A 8 -5.82 25.68 3.80
N SER A 9 -6.10 25.55 2.51
CA SER A 9 -6.06 26.67 1.57
C SER A 9 -6.82 27.85 2.18
N LEU A 10 -6.14 28.98 2.38
CA LEU A 10 -6.70 30.21 2.91
C LEU A 10 -7.57 30.89 1.83
N GLU A 11 -8.70 30.28 1.50
CA GLU A 11 -9.88 31.05 1.12
C GLU A 11 -10.56 31.43 2.44
N LEU A 12 -10.83 32.73 2.64
CA LEU A 12 -11.34 33.31 3.89
C LEU A 12 -12.66 32.67 4.38
N ALA A 13 -13.34 31.89 3.54
CA ALA A 13 -14.45 31.02 3.90
C ALA A 13 -14.61 29.89 2.86
N ASP A 14 -15.28 28.79 3.27
CA ASP A 14 -15.63 27.68 2.37
C ASP A 14 -16.49 28.22 1.20
N PRO A 15 -16.09 27.98 -0.07
CA PRO A 15 -16.83 28.46 -1.23
C PRO A 15 -18.29 28.01 -1.24
N ALA A 16 -18.61 26.84 -0.68
CA ALA A 16 -19.98 26.36 -0.54
C ALA A 16 -20.80 27.14 0.51
N LEU A 17 -20.13 27.69 1.53
CA LEU A 17 -20.75 28.51 2.58
C LEU A 17 -20.95 29.95 2.07
N LEU A 18 -20.00 30.47 1.31
CA LEU A 18 -20.12 31.74 0.60
C LEU A 18 -21.26 31.69 -0.42
N GLU A 19 -21.39 30.61 -1.20
CA GLU A 19 -22.49 30.46 -2.16
C GLU A 19 -23.88 30.41 -1.47
N LYS A 20 -23.96 29.83 -0.26
CA LYS A 20 -25.19 29.86 0.55
C LYS A 20 -25.50 31.27 1.07
N ILE A 21 -24.48 32.01 1.50
CA ILE A 21 -24.62 33.41 1.92
C ILE A 21 -25.08 34.26 0.73
N ASP A 22 -24.49 34.07 -0.45
CA ASP A 22 -24.86 34.74 -1.69
C ASP A 22 -26.34 34.45 -2.06
N LYS A 23 -26.79 33.19 -1.92
CA LYS A 23 -28.19 32.79 -2.10
C LYS A 23 -29.14 33.44 -1.09
N LEU A 24 -28.72 33.60 0.17
CA LEU A 24 -29.52 34.30 1.18
C LEU A 24 -29.67 35.79 0.84
N PHE A 25 -28.60 36.44 0.37
CA PHE A 25 -28.66 37.83 -0.08
C PHE A 25 -29.48 38.03 -1.36
N ALA A 26 -29.44 37.07 -2.30
CA ALA A 26 -30.26 37.12 -3.52
C ALA A 26 -31.76 37.00 -3.26
N CYS A 27 -32.17 36.40 -2.14
CA CYS A 27 -33.56 36.22 -1.73
C CYS A 27 -34.15 37.41 -0.95
N ASN A 28 -33.52 38.61 -0.97
CA ASN A 28 -33.90 39.78 -0.16
C ASN A 28 -33.92 39.53 1.38
N MET A 29 -33.30 38.44 1.87
CA MET A 29 -33.15 38.20 3.32
C MET A 29 -32.10 39.12 3.97
N GLY A 30 -31.37 39.93 3.19
CA GLY A 30 -30.38 40.87 3.70
C GLY A 30 -30.95 41.97 4.62
N GLU A 31 -32.26 42.24 4.56
CA GLU A 31 -32.95 43.12 5.51
C GLU A 31 -33.30 42.42 6.84
N TYR A 32 -33.36 41.08 6.85
CA TYR A 32 -33.80 40.27 8.00
C TYR A 32 -32.64 39.56 8.72
N VAL A 33 -31.49 39.40 8.05
CA VAL A 33 -30.31 38.71 8.58
C VAL A 33 -29.08 39.62 8.48
N SER A 34 -28.70 40.24 9.59
CA SER A 34 -27.44 40.98 9.70
C SER A 34 -26.27 39.99 9.84
N LEU A 35 -25.28 40.07 8.95
CA LEU A 35 -24.04 39.30 9.08
C LEU A 35 -23.29 39.68 10.35
N PRO A 36 -22.54 38.74 10.97
CA PRO A 36 -21.66 39.08 12.08
C PRO A 36 -20.60 40.09 11.62
N GLN A 37 -20.45 41.16 12.39
CA GLN A 37 -19.49 42.24 12.13
C GLN A 37 -18.24 42.03 12.96
N LEU A 38 -17.06 42.20 12.37
CA LEU A 38 -15.79 42.17 13.10
C LEU A 38 -15.49 43.58 13.63
N VAL A 39 -15.39 43.74 14.94
CA VAL A 39 -15.03 45.01 15.58
C VAL A 39 -13.61 44.90 16.11
N VAL A 40 -12.69 45.68 15.56
CA VAL A 40 -11.28 45.67 15.95
C VAL A 40 -11.04 46.69 17.05
N VAL A 41 -10.68 46.20 18.24
CA VAL A 41 -10.53 46.98 19.46
C VAL A 41 -9.12 46.84 20.03
N GLY A 42 -8.64 47.85 20.76
CA GLY A 42 -7.35 47.80 21.44
C GLY A 42 -6.73 49.16 21.70
N ASP A 43 -5.73 49.19 22.58
CA ASP A 43 -5.08 50.42 23.04
C ASP A 43 -4.39 51.19 21.91
N GLN A 44 -4.18 52.50 22.09
CA GLN A 44 -3.44 53.29 21.12
C GLN A 44 -2.07 52.65 20.81
N SER A 45 -1.73 52.57 19.52
CA SER A 45 -0.46 52.00 19.04
C SER A 45 -0.24 50.51 19.30
N CYS A 46 -1.27 49.71 19.65
CA CYS A 46 -1.17 48.24 19.78
C CYS A 46 -1.09 47.47 18.44
N GLY A 47 -1.14 48.15 17.29
CA GLY A 47 -1.02 47.51 15.97
C GLY A 47 -2.33 47.13 15.28
N LYS A 48 -3.47 47.68 15.71
CA LYS A 48 -4.80 47.52 15.05
C LYS A 48 -4.75 47.73 13.54
N SER A 49 -4.26 48.89 13.10
CA SER A 49 -4.19 49.23 11.68
C SER A 49 -3.36 48.22 10.89
N SER A 50 -2.31 47.65 11.49
CA SER A 50 -1.50 46.61 10.84
C SER A 50 -2.22 45.27 10.70
N VAL A 51 -3.01 44.88 11.71
CA VAL A 51 -3.88 43.71 11.64
C VAL A 51 -4.97 43.92 10.59
N LEU A 52 -5.55 45.12 10.54
CA LEU A 52 -6.54 45.51 9.54
C LEU A 52 -5.97 45.51 8.13
N GLU A 53 -4.76 46.02 7.91
CA GLU A 53 -4.07 45.94 6.61
C GLU A 53 -3.86 44.50 6.17
N ALA A 54 -3.47 43.61 7.08
CA ALA A 54 -3.30 42.20 6.78
C ALA A 54 -4.62 41.52 6.36
N LEU A 55 -5.73 41.88 7.03
CA LEU A 55 -7.08 41.34 6.76
C LEU A 55 -7.72 41.93 5.49
N THR A 56 -7.61 43.25 5.30
CA THR A 56 -8.33 44.00 4.26
C THR A 56 -7.52 44.20 2.99
N LYS A 57 -6.19 44.06 3.06
CA LYS A 57 -5.22 44.40 2.01
C LYS A 57 -5.33 45.87 1.53
N ILE A 58 -5.91 46.75 2.35
CA ILE A 58 -5.98 48.20 2.14
C ILE A 58 -4.92 48.84 3.01
N ASN A 59 -4.15 49.80 2.49
CA ASN A 59 -3.19 50.56 3.29
C ASN A 59 -3.91 51.56 4.19
N PHE A 60 -3.69 51.47 5.50
CA PHE A 60 -4.19 52.47 6.45
C PHE A 60 -3.09 53.49 6.76
N PRO A 61 -3.43 54.77 6.97
CA PRO A 61 -2.44 55.76 7.39
C PRO A 61 -1.88 55.42 8.78
N ARG A 62 -0.56 55.21 8.87
CA ARG A 62 0.16 54.89 10.11
C ARG A 62 1.02 56.08 10.54
N ASP A 63 0.41 57.15 11.03
CA ASP A 63 1.15 58.31 11.52
C ASP A 63 1.23 58.30 13.06
N SER A 64 2.43 58.44 13.62
CA SER A 64 2.70 58.27 15.06
C SER A 64 2.05 59.34 15.95
N GLY A 65 1.47 60.38 15.34
CA GLY A 65 0.82 61.50 16.04
C GLY A 65 -0.68 61.67 15.80
N LEU A 66 -1.31 60.92 14.89
CA LEU A 66 -2.73 61.10 14.54
C LEU A 66 -3.55 59.91 15.06
N CYS A 67 -4.29 60.11 16.15
CA CYS A 67 -5.27 59.13 16.62
C CYS A 67 -6.49 59.16 15.67
N THR A 68 -6.93 58.01 15.17
CA THR A 68 -8.24 57.87 14.53
C THR A 68 -9.31 58.33 15.53
N ARG A 69 -10.03 59.42 15.25
CA ARG A 69 -11.06 59.99 16.16
C ARG A 69 -12.49 59.58 15.82
N PHE A 70 -12.67 58.85 14.74
CA PHE A 70 -13.95 58.37 14.23
C PHE A 70 -13.84 56.86 13.98
N ALA A 71 -14.95 56.14 14.08
CA ALA A 71 -14.97 54.73 13.69
C ALA A 71 -14.93 54.61 12.16
N THR A 72 -14.19 53.64 11.62
CA THR A 72 -14.17 53.35 10.18
C THR A 72 -14.85 52.01 9.93
N HIS A 73 -15.95 52.03 9.19
CA HIS A 73 -16.71 50.84 8.83
C HIS A 73 -16.40 50.43 7.39
N ILE A 74 -15.75 49.28 7.22
CA ILE A 74 -15.35 48.75 5.92
C ILE A 74 -16.23 47.55 5.59
N ILE A 75 -16.94 47.64 4.48
CA ILE A 75 -17.84 46.60 4.01
C ILE A 75 -17.30 46.06 2.69
N PHE A 76 -16.97 44.78 2.67
CA PHE A 76 -16.68 44.02 1.46
C PHE A 76 -17.96 43.32 1.03
N ARG A 77 -18.33 43.50 -0.25
CA ARG A 77 -19.51 42.88 -0.83
C ARG A 77 -19.17 42.25 -2.15
N ARG A 78 -19.54 40.98 -2.31
CA ARG A 78 -19.49 40.34 -3.62
C ARG A 78 -20.58 40.90 -4.52
N ASP A 79 -20.20 41.28 -5.74
CA ASP A 79 -21.15 41.62 -6.80
C ASP A 79 -20.66 41.02 -8.11
N THR A 80 -21.29 39.92 -8.52
CA THR A 80 -20.96 39.18 -9.75
C THR A 80 -21.30 39.96 -11.03
N ASN A 81 -22.04 41.07 -10.92
CA ASN A 81 -22.36 41.92 -12.07
C ASN A 81 -21.26 42.95 -12.36
N LEU A 82 -20.31 43.15 -11.42
CA LEU A 82 -19.18 44.05 -11.61
C LEU A 82 -18.00 43.32 -12.24
N VAL A 83 -17.40 43.94 -13.28
CA VAL A 83 -16.19 43.42 -13.95
C VAL A 83 -14.91 43.86 -13.23
N LEU A 84 -14.95 44.98 -12.51
CA LEU A 84 -13.83 45.57 -11.79
C LEU A 84 -14.23 45.93 -10.36
N ARG A 85 -13.23 46.05 -9.47
CA ARG A 85 -13.42 46.43 -8.06
C ARG A 85 -13.82 47.91 -7.96
N GLU A 86 -14.94 48.19 -7.31
CA GLU A 86 -15.44 49.54 -7.04
C GLU A 86 -15.29 49.88 -5.54
N VAL A 87 -14.92 51.12 -5.24
CA VAL A 87 -14.77 51.62 -3.86
C VAL A 87 -15.59 52.90 -3.71
N SER A 88 -16.49 52.93 -2.73
CA SER A 88 -17.29 54.10 -2.38
C SER A 88 -17.08 54.48 -0.92
N ALA A 89 -17.05 55.78 -0.63
CA ALA A 89 -16.89 56.32 0.71
C ALA A 89 -18.11 57.18 1.07
N SER A 90 -18.67 56.97 2.25
CA SER A 90 -19.83 57.71 2.76
C SER A 90 -19.69 57.94 4.28
N ILE A 91 -20.51 58.83 4.82
CA ILE A 91 -20.48 59.20 6.24
C ILE A 91 -21.83 58.87 6.85
N ILE A 92 -21.82 58.18 7.98
CA ILE A 92 -23.02 57.91 8.77
C ILE A 92 -23.09 58.94 9.90
N PRO A 93 -24.08 59.86 9.90
CA PRO A 93 -24.29 60.78 11.01
C PRO A 93 -24.81 60.06 12.27
N ALA A 94 -24.62 60.65 13.45
CA ALA A 94 -25.20 60.08 14.67
C ALA A 94 -26.73 60.27 14.70
N SER A 95 -27.39 59.42 15.48
CA SER A 95 -28.85 59.37 15.61
C SER A 95 -29.49 60.65 16.18
N ASP A 96 -28.71 61.55 16.74
CA ASP A 96 -29.09 62.84 17.33
C ASP A 96 -28.73 64.05 16.44
N ALA A 97 -28.25 63.82 15.21
CA ALA A 97 -27.86 64.89 14.29
C ALA A 97 -29.07 65.70 13.80
N ASN A 98 -28.89 67.02 13.66
CA ASN A 98 -29.93 67.91 13.15
C ASN A 98 -30.31 67.53 11.69
N PRO A 99 -31.60 67.64 11.29
CA PRO A 99 -32.05 67.31 9.94
C PRO A 99 -31.33 68.09 8.82
N GLU A 100 -30.90 69.33 9.10
CA GLU A 100 -30.11 70.15 8.16
C GLU A 100 -28.63 69.71 8.08
N GLU A 101 -28.09 69.12 9.15
CA GLU A 101 -26.72 68.58 9.19
C GLU A 101 -26.63 67.22 8.50
N ASP A 102 -27.64 66.35 8.62
CA ASP A 102 -27.73 65.08 7.86
C ASP A 102 -27.71 65.34 6.34
N GLN A 103 -28.43 66.37 5.88
CA GLN A 103 -28.47 66.73 4.46
C GLN A 103 -27.16 67.35 3.96
N LYS A 104 -26.41 68.06 4.82
CA LYS A 104 -25.05 68.56 4.53
C LYS A 104 -23.99 67.47 4.56
N LEU A 105 -24.04 66.55 5.53
CA LEU A 105 -23.04 65.49 5.75
C LEU A 105 -23.06 64.43 4.64
N ARG A 106 -24.22 64.19 4.01
CA ARG A 106 -24.32 63.39 2.78
C ARG A 106 -23.62 64.01 1.56
N GLY A 107 -23.25 65.29 1.62
CA GLY A 107 -22.58 66.04 0.54
C GLY A 107 -21.17 66.56 0.88
N TRP A 108 -20.50 66.03 1.91
CA TRP A 108 -19.42 66.73 2.61
C TRP A 108 -17.99 66.15 2.45
N LYS A 109 -16.97 66.99 2.75
CA LYS A 109 -15.55 66.64 3.02
C LYS A 109 -14.97 67.32 4.29
N ALA A 110 -14.43 66.48 5.17
CA ALA A 110 -13.47 66.59 6.30
C ALA A 110 -13.44 67.79 7.28
N SER A 111 -13.97 67.58 8.51
CA SER A 111 -13.74 68.20 9.83
C SER A 111 -14.63 67.68 11.00
N ASP A 112 -15.84 67.14 10.82
CA ASP A 112 -16.71 66.62 11.90
C ASP A 112 -17.35 65.28 11.46
N LEU A 113 -16.95 64.16 12.10
CA LEU A 113 -17.28 62.80 11.66
C LEU A 113 -17.55 61.90 12.87
N HIS A 114 -18.66 61.15 12.84
CA HIS A 114 -18.93 60.07 13.82
C HIS A 114 -18.50 58.70 13.28
N VAL A 115 -18.84 58.35 12.03
CA VAL A 115 -18.40 57.09 11.37
C VAL A 115 -18.11 57.31 9.88
N LEU A 116 -16.94 56.87 9.40
CA LEU A 116 -16.59 56.80 7.98
C LEU A 116 -16.89 55.41 7.43
N GLN A 117 -17.80 55.29 6.48
CA GLN A 117 -18.14 54.02 5.82
C GLN A 117 -17.43 53.90 4.47
N LEU A 118 -16.67 52.82 4.27
CA LEU A 118 -16.03 52.43 3.03
C LEU A 118 -16.68 51.15 2.51
N GLU A 119 -17.37 51.20 1.38
CA GLU A 119 -17.94 50.02 0.74
C GLU A 119 -17.12 49.63 -0.49
N ILE A 120 -16.65 48.39 -0.51
CA ILE A 120 -15.82 47.80 -1.55
C ILE A 120 -16.59 46.66 -2.19
N ARG A 121 -16.87 46.79 -3.49
CA ARG A 121 -17.61 45.80 -4.28
C ARG A 121 -16.74 45.19 -5.36
N GLY A 122 -16.90 43.89 -5.59
CA GLY A 122 -16.20 43.21 -6.69
C GLY A 122 -16.63 41.76 -6.86
N PRO A 123 -16.30 41.13 -8.01
CA PRO A 123 -16.76 39.79 -8.34
C PRO A 123 -16.17 38.69 -7.44
N ASN A 124 -14.98 38.93 -6.87
CA ASN A 124 -14.24 37.97 -6.04
C ASN A 124 -14.16 38.37 -4.56
N GLU A 125 -14.87 39.43 -4.13
CA GLU A 125 -14.85 39.87 -2.74
C GLU A 125 -15.63 38.89 -1.84
N SER A 126 -15.29 38.84 -0.55
CA SER A 126 -16.06 38.07 0.45
C SER A 126 -17.03 39.00 1.17
N HIS A 127 -18.24 38.54 1.51
CA HIS A 127 -19.17 39.33 2.32
C HIS A 127 -18.66 39.49 3.76
N LEU A 128 -17.92 40.57 4.02
CA LEU A 128 -17.24 40.83 5.28
C LEU A 128 -17.46 42.28 5.72
N SER A 129 -17.80 42.48 6.98
CA SER A 129 -17.94 43.81 7.58
C SER A 129 -16.95 43.97 8.72
N VAL A 130 -16.00 44.89 8.57
CA VAL A 130 -14.97 45.20 9.56
C VAL A 130 -15.15 46.62 10.06
N ILE A 131 -15.17 46.82 11.37
CA ILE A 131 -15.26 48.12 12.02
C ILE A 131 -13.95 48.36 12.77
N ASP A 132 -13.20 49.36 12.36
CA ASP A 132 -12.05 49.90 13.09
C ASP A 132 -12.54 50.98 14.06
N VAL A 133 -12.43 50.73 15.36
CA VAL A 133 -12.76 51.74 16.36
C VAL A 133 -11.50 52.46 16.86
N PRO A 134 -11.61 53.73 17.25
CA PRO A 134 -10.51 54.46 17.88
C PRO A 134 -9.82 53.68 18.99
N GLY A 135 -8.49 53.77 19.05
CA GLY A 135 -7.75 53.15 20.14
C GLY A 135 -7.97 53.88 21.47
N ILE A 136 -8.13 53.13 22.56
CA ILE A 136 -8.30 53.71 23.90
C ILE A 136 -6.98 54.35 24.36
N PHE A 137 -7.07 55.50 25.03
CA PHE A 137 -5.94 56.24 25.58
C PHE A 137 -6.29 56.86 26.93
N ASN A 138 -5.33 56.83 27.87
CA ASN A 138 -5.53 57.24 29.27
C ASN A 138 -4.91 58.59 29.64
N ASN A 139 -4.12 59.19 28.74
CA ASN A 139 -3.41 60.44 28.99
C ASN A 139 -3.88 61.55 28.04
N THR A 140 -4.04 62.76 28.58
CA THR A 140 -4.32 63.97 27.80
C THR A 140 -3.01 64.57 27.30
N THR A 141 -2.90 64.83 25.99
CA THR A 141 -1.77 65.55 25.40
C THR A 141 -2.13 67.03 25.30
N SER A 142 -1.28 67.91 25.82
CA SER A 142 -1.54 69.33 26.11
C SER A 142 -2.17 70.15 24.98
N ASP A 143 -2.00 69.73 23.73
CA ASP A 143 -2.46 70.45 22.53
C ASP A 143 -3.45 69.66 21.65
N ARG A 144 -3.89 68.45 22.07
CA ARG A 144 -4.67 67.55 21.18
C ARG A 144 -5.86 66.84 21.80
N THR A 145 -5.87 66.50 23.09
CA THR A 145 -6.94 65.68 23.68
C THR A 145 -7.37 66.20 25.05
N THR A 146 -8.68 66.29 25.28
CA THR A 146 -9.31 66.72 26.53
C THR A 146 -9.78 65.51 27.35
N LYS A 147 -10.08 65.71 28.64
CA LYS A 147 -10.68 64.65 29.48
C LYS A 147 -12.05 64.20 28.97
N ASN A 148 -12.78 65.09 28.31
CA ASN A 148 -14.07 64.76 27.68
C ASN A 148 -13.88 63.84 26.48
N ASP A 149 -12.78 63.98 25.73
CA ASP A 149 -12.48 63.12 24.57
C ASP A 149 -12.18 61.68 24.98
N ILE A 150 -11.54 61.47 26.14
CA ILE A 150 -11.30 60.13 26.70
C ILE A 150 -12.63 59.42 26.98
N ALA A 151 -13.55 60.11 27.65
CA ALA A 151 -14.87 59.57 27.97
C ALA A 151 -15.70 59.32 26.70
N LEU A 152 -15.64 60.22 25.71
CA LEU A 152 -16.35 60.10 24.44
C LEU A 152 -15.85 58.90 23.62
N VAL A 153 -14.53 58.73 23.50
CA VAL A 153 -13.93 57.58 22.79
C VAL A 153 -14.26 56.28 23.50
N ARG A 154 -14.18 56.24 24.84
CA ARG A 154 -14.55 55.04 25.62
C ARG A 154 -16.02 54.67 25.41
N ASN A 155 -16.94 55.64 25.48
CA ASN A 155 -18.37 55.40 25.24
C ASN A 155 -18.64 54.93 23.81
N MET A 156 -17.94 55.48 22.82
CA MET A 156 -18.03 55.05 21.43
C MET A 156 -17.59 53.58 21.29
N VAL A 157 -16.42 53.22 21.81
CA VAL A 157 -15.91 51.83 21.77
C VAL A 157 -16.88 50.87 22.45
N LEU A 158 -17.38 51.23 23.64
CA LEU A 158 -18.37 50.42 24.38
C LEU A 158 -19.65 50.19 23.57
N SER A 159 -20.15 51.19 22.85
CA SER A 159 -21.37 51.05 22.02
C SER A 159 -21.22 49.99 20.92
N TYR A 160 -20.02 49.87 20.33
CA TYR A 160 -19.73 48.82 19.34
C TYR A 160 -19.48 47.46 19.98
N MET A 161 -18.86 47.42 21.16
CA MET A 161 -18.58 46.18 21.91
C MET A 161 -19.86 45.55 22.47
N GLN A 162 -20.85 46.35 22.89
CA GLN A 162 -22.12 45.87 23.46
C GLN A 162 -23.00 45.11 22.46
N ASN A 163 -22.79 45.28 21.16
CA ASN A 163 -23.58 44.59 20.15
C ASN A 163 -23.32 43.07 20.19
N GLN A 164 -24.30 42.28 20.62
CA GLN A 164 -24.17 40.82 20.76
C GLN A 164 -23.93 40.08 19.43
N ARG A 165 -24.15 40.74 18.28
CA ARG A 165 -23.91 40.18 16.94
C ARG A 165 -22.52 40.50 16.39
N SER A 166 -21.68 41.25 17.12
CA SER A 166 -20.32 41.56 16.70
C SER A 166 -19.31 40.59 17.32
N ILE A 167 -18.34 40.17 16.50
CA ILE A 167 -17.16 39.42 16.94
C ILE A 167 -16.07 40.45 17.25
N MET A 168 -15.56 40.43 18.48
CA MET A 168 -14.56 41.36 18.97
C MET A 168 -13.15 40.84 18.66
N LEU A 169 -12.34 41.65 17.99
CA LEU A 169 -10.94 41.38 17.71
C LEU A 169 -10.07 42.23 18.64
N ALA A 170 -9.69 41.67 19.78
CA ALA A 170 -8.95 42.38 20.82
C ALA A 170 -7.44 42.33 20.53
N VAL A 171 -6.87 43.46 20.08
CA VAL A 171 -5.47 43.57 19.67
C VAL A 171 -4.61 44.10 20.82
N VAL A 172 -3.64 43.30 21.25
CA VAL A 172 -2.73 43.58 22.37
C VAL A 172 -1.28 43.38 21.91
N PRO A 173 -0.32 44.23 22.29
CA PRO A 173 1.07 44.02 21.92
C PRO A 173 1.73 42.99 22.86
N ALA A 174 2.50 42.06 22.31
CA ALA A 174 3.10 40.92 23.02
C ALA A 174 4.18 41.32 24.03
N ASN A 175 4.73 42.54 23.92
CA ASN A 175 5.71 43.08 24.84
C ASN A 175 5.08 43.78 26.06
N ALA A 176 3.76 43.94 26.10
CA ALA A 176 3.06 44.52 27.23
C ALA A 176 2.45 43.43 28.13
N ASP A 177 2.30 43.73 29.41
CA ASP A 177 1.57 42.86 30.33
C ASP A 177 0.07 42.90 30.00
N ILE A 178 -0.53 41.73 29.85
CA ILE A 178 -1.92 41.55 29.48
C ILE A 178 -2.84 41.97 30.62
N ALA A 179 -2.40 41.77 31.88
CA ALA A 179 -3.17 42.12 33.07
C ALA A 179 -3.41 43.62 33.20
N THR A 180 -2.64 44.47 32.49
CA THR A 180 -2.77 45.92 32.53
C THR A 180 -3.48 46.50 31.31
N GLN A 181 -3.95 45.65 30.39
CA GLN A 181 -4.60 46.12 29.16
C GLN A 181 -6.09 46.37 29.41
N GLU A 182 -6.48 47.64 29.31
CA GLU A 182 -7.84 48.08 29.56
C GLU A 182 -8.83 47.39 28.61
N ILE A 183 -8.42 47.11 27.37
CA ILE A 183 -9.31 46.43 26.42
C ILE A 183 -9.67 45.00 26.81
N ILE A 184 -8.77 44.30 27.50
CA ILE A 184 -9.01 42.92 27.96
C ILE A 184 -9.99 42.93 29.13
N GLU A 185 -9.89 43.92 30.02
CA GLU A 185 -10.85 44.14 31.11
C GLU A 185 -12.24 44.46 30.55
N MET A 186 -12.34 45.43 29.63
CA MET A 186 -13.62 45.78 28.97
C MET A 186 -14.23 44.59 28.21
N ALA A 187 -13.41 43.80 27.51
CA ALA A 187 -13.90 42.61 26.81
C ALA A 187 -14.42 41.55 27.79
N SER A 188 -13.77 41.37 28.93
CA SER A 188 -14.17 40.40 29.96
C SER A 188 -15.46 40.82 30.69
N GLU A 189 -15.71 42.12 30.85
CA GLU A 189 -16.96 42.65 31.40
C GLU A 189 -18.15 42.44 30.45
N ILE A 190 -17.92 42.54 29.14
CA ILE A 190 -18.97 42.52 28.11
C ILE A 190 -19.25 41.12 27.55
N ASP A 191 -18.22 40.26 27.50
CA ASP A 191 -18.29 38.87 27.02
C ASP A 191 -17.61 37.91 28.02
N PRO A 192 -18.23 37.65 29.19
CA PRO A 192 -17.62 36.81 30.23
C PRO A 192 -17.44 35.33 29.82
N GLU A 193 -18.24 34.85 28.86
CA GLU A 193 -18.14 33.48 28.33
C GLU A 193 -17.10 33.36 27.20
N GLU A 194 -16.56 34.48 26.72
CA GLU A 194 -15.58 34.58 25.64
C GLU A 194 -16.02 33.92 24.32
N GLY A 195 -17.33 33.87 24.08
CA GLY A 195 -17.92 33.21 22.91
C GLY A 195 -17.73 34.00 21.62
N ARG A 196 -17.41 35.30 21.72
CA ARG A 196 -17.27 36.21 20.56
C ARG A 196 -16.03 37.10 20.63
N THR A 197 -15.08 36.82 21.53
CA THR A 197 -13.84 37.58 21.70
C THR A 197 -12.64 36.78 21.18
N LEU A 198 -12.02 37.24 20.10
CA LEU A 198 -10.78 36.69 19.56
C LEU A 198 -9.61 37.62 19.92
N ARG A 199 -8.59 37.09 20.59
CA ARG A 199 -7.46 37.88 21.08
C ARG A 199 -6.26 37.76 20.14
N ILE A 200 -5.69 38.90 19.76
CA ILE A 200 -4.55 38.98 18.85
C ILE A 200 -3.36 39.60 19.56
N LEU A 201 -2.25 38.87 19.60
CA LEU A 201 -0.95 39.36 20.03
C LEU A 201 -0.17 39.90 18.84
N THR A 202 0.25 41.15 18.91
CA THR A 202 1.06 41.81 17.88
C THR A 202 2.45 42.15 18.40
N LYS A 203 3.34 42.63 17.52
CA LYS A 203 4.72 43.02 17.89
C LYS A 203 5.52 41.95 18.66
N PRO A 204 5.51 40.67 18.24
CA PRO A 204 6.33 39.64 18.90
C PRO A 204 7.83 39.92 18.80
N ASP A 205 8.25 40.74 17.85
CA ASP A 205 9.62 41.20 17.63
C ASP A 205 10.15 42.12 18.76
N LEU A 206 9.27 42.75 19.53
CA LEU A 206 9.64 43.64 20.63
C LEU A 206 9.64 42.93 22.00
N VAL A 207 9.46 41.61 22.02
CA VAL A 207 9.52 40.82 23.27
C VAL A 207 10.97 40.64 23.70
N ASP A 208 11.26 40.91 24.97
CA ASP A 208 12.60 40.77 25.52
C ASP A 208 13.09 39.31 25.47
N LYS A 209 14.36 39.13 25.12
CA LYS A 209 15.01 37.80 25.06
C LYS A 209 14.96 37.14 26.44
N GLY A 210 14.19 36.06 26.56
CA GLY A 210 13.93 35.33 27.81
C GLY A 210 12.48 35.41 28.30
N ALA A 211 11.68 36.39 27.82
CA ALA A 211 10.25 36.48 28.11
C ALA A 211 9.37 35.72 27.11
N GLU A 212 9.94 35.25 26.00
CA GLU A 212 9.25 34.52 24.91
C GLU A 212 8.48 33.29 25.40
N HIS A 213 9.04 32.54 26.35
CA HIS A 213 8.37 31.36 26.92
C HIS A 213 7.04 31.70 27.61
N LYS A 214 6.93 32.88 28.22
CA LYS A 214 5.66 33.33 28.84
C LYS A 214 4.60 33.59 27.78
N VAL A 215 4.98 34.17 26.65
CA VAL A 215 4.06 34.44 25.53
C VAL A 215 3.59 33.14 24.88
N ILE A 216 4.49 32.17 24.68
CA ILE A 216 4.17 30.84 24.14
C ILE A 216 3.23 30.09 25.08
N GLN A 217 3.52 30.10 26.38
CA GLN A 217 2.68 29.46 27.39
C GLN A 217 1.27 30.09 27.42
N LEU A 218 1.17 31.42 27.32
CA LEU A 218 -0.10 32.12 27.31
C LEU A 218 -1.00 31.74 26.12
N ILE A 219 -0.40 31.54 24.94
CA ILE A 219 -1.13 31.08 23.75
C ILE A 219 -1.64 29.64 23.94
N HIS A 220 -0.82 28.77 24.55
CA HIS A 220 -1.22 27.40 24.82
C HIS A 220 -2.33 27.29 25.87
N ASP A 221 -2.17 27.98 27.00
CA ASP A 221 -3.10 27.92 28.13
C ASP A 221 -4.44 28.57 27.76
N GLY A 222 -4.44 29.65 26.99
CA GLY A 222 -5.65 30.34 26.55
C GLY A 222 -6.40 29.66 25.38
N ASN A 223 -5.81 28.66 24.72
CA ASN A 223 -6.47 27.88 23.66
C ASN A 223 -7.07 26.55 24.16
N ALA A 224 -6.91 26.22 25.45
CA ALA A 224 -7.29 24.93 26.02
C ALA A 224 -8.78 24.79 26.36
N ASN A 225 -9.54 25.89 26.44
CA ASN A 225 -10.91 25.92 27.00
C ASN A 225 -12.06 26.04 25.98
N GLY A 226 -11.85 25.72 24.70
CA GLY A 226 -12.94 25.76 23.70
C GLY A 226 -13.44 27.16 23.32
N GLN A 227 -12.74 28.20 23.78
CA GLN A 227 -12.92 29.61 23.43
C GLN A 227 -12.17 29.94 22.12
N LEU A 228 -12.44 31.11 21.52
CA LEU A 228 -11.82 31.54 20.25
C LEU A 228 -10.29 31.72 20.34
N GLY A 229 -9.74 31.83 21.54
CA GLY A 229 -8.30 31.68 21.80
C GLY A 229 -7.43 32.91 21.49
N TRP A 230 -6.11 32.70 21.55
CA TRP A 230 -5.06 33.67 21.25
C TRP A 230 -4.38 33.36 19.92
N ILE A 231 -4.22 34.39 19.08
CA ILE A 231 -3.49 34.33 17.81
C ILE A 231 -2.32 35.31 17.84
N LEU A 232 -1.12 34.81 17.53
CA LEU A 232 0.08 35.63 17.40
C LEU A 232 0.27 36.09 15.95
N VAL A 233 0.39 37.40 15.73
CA VAL A 233 0.58 38.01 14.40
C VAL A 233 1.84 38.88 14.40
N ARG A 234 2.77 38.59 13.47
CA ARG A 234 3.93 39.45 13.19
C ARG A 234 3.65 40.33 11.99
N ASN A 235 3.60 41.65 12.24
CA ASN A 235 3.39 42.66 11.21
C ASN A 235 4.72 43.29 10.77
N LEU A 236 4.76 43.83 9.54
CA LEU A 236 5.92 44.56 9.02
C LEU A 236 6.19 45.81 9.87
N GLY A 237 7.44 45.93 10.35
CA GLY A 237 7.89 47.08 11.12
C GLY A 237 8.04 48.35 10.29
N GLN A 238 8.03 49.52 10.94
CA GLN A 238 8.06 50.83 10.27
C GLN A 238 9.33 51.06 9.41
N LYS A 239 10.44 50.39 9.74
CA LYS A 239 11.69 50.40 8.96
C LYS A 239 11.61 49.52 7.69
N GLN A 240 10.86 48.42 7.72
CA GLN A 240 10.73 47.49 6.59
C GLN A 240 9.76 48.02 5.51
N LEU A 241 8.76 48.82 5.90
CA LEU A 241 7.85 49.49 4.96
C LEU A 241 8.54 50.56 4.10
N GLN A 242 9.64 51.16 4.58
CA GLN A 242 10.44 52.11 3.80
C GLN A 242 11.36 51.42 2.78
N ALA A 243 11.63 50.11 2.93
CA ALA A 243 12.57 49.37 2.09
C ALA A 243 11.95 48.79 0.81
N GLY A 244 10.62 48.81 0.67
CA GLY A 244 9.93 48.70 -0.62
C GLY A 244 10.34 47.55 -1.55
N ASN A 245 10.59 46.34 -1.08
CA ASN A 245 10.47 45.10 -1.88
C ASN A 245 10.88 43.86 -1.05
N VAL A 246 9.93 43.21 -0.37
CA VAL A 246 9.94 41.74 -0.16
C VAL A 246 8.50 41.34 0.15
N ASP A 247 7.86 40.60 -0.76
CA ASP A 247 6.57 39.98 -0.48
C ASP A 247 6.81 38.66 0.27
N ARG A 248 6.68 38.70 1.60
CA ARG A 248 6.91 37.55 2.50
C ARG A 248 6.11 36.31 2.07
N ASP A 249 4.91 36.50 1.54
CA ASP A 249 4.04 35.40 1.11
C ASP A 249 4.64 34.67 -0.12
N THR A 250 5.43 35.38 -0.94
CA THR A 250 6.10 34.79 -2.11
C THR A 250 7.32 33.94 -1.74
N GLU A 251 8.15 34.40 -0.79
CA GLU A 251 9.32 33.63 -0.34
C GLU A 251 8.92 32.39 0.46
N GLU A 252 7.91 32.48 1.33
CA GLU A 252 7.39 31.31 2.05
C GLU A 252 6.78 30.28 1.08
N ARG A 253 6.13 30.75 0.01
CA ARG A 253 5.61 29.87 -1.05
C ARG A 253 6.72 29.22 -1.87
N MET A 254 7.74 29.98 -2.32
CA MET A 254 8.87 29.45 -3.08
C MET A 254 9.69 28.43 -2.26
N LEU A 255 9.89 28.69 -0.97
CA LEU A 255 10.57 27.75 -0.08
C LEU A 255 9.79 26.45 0.06
N LYS A 256 8.45 26.54 0.18
CA LYS A 256 7.58 25.38 0.26
C LYS A 256 7.59 24.59 -1.05
N ASP A 257 7.40 25.26 -2.19
CA ASP A 257 7.39 24.64 -3.51
C ASP A 257 8.73 23.95 -3.80
N SER A 258 9.86 24.56 -3.45
CA SER A 258 11.19 23.94 -3.62
C SER A 258 11.41 22.73 -2.71
N LYS A 259 10.89 22.74 -1.47
CA LYS A 259 10.93 21.60 -0.55
C LYS A 259 10.05 20.45 -1.05
N ASP A 260 8.86 20.75 -1.54
CA ASP A 260 7.94 19.76 -2.11
C ASP A 260 8.55 19.15 -3.39
N LEU A 261 9.20 19.96 -4.23
CA LEU A 261 9.93 19.48 -5.41
C LEU A 261 11.10 18.58 -5.03
N LEU A 262 11.87 18.94 -4.00
CA LEU A 262 12.98 18.12 -3.51
C LEU A 262 12.49 16.78 -2.95
N GLN A 263 11.35 16.77 -2.25
CA GLN A 263 10.71 15.55 -1.75
C GLN A 263 10.20 14.66 -2.89
N SER A 264 9.67 15.27 -3.95
CA SER A 264 9.22 14.53 -5.15
C SER A 264 10.35 13.82 -5.90
N LEU A 265 11.60 14.30 -5.79
CA LEU A 265 12.79 13.65 -6.37
C LEU A 265 13.21 12.36 -5.62
N GLY A 266 12.58 12.06 -4.48
CA GLY A 266 12.83 10.87 -3.68
C GLY A 266 14.12 10.94 -2.84
N ALA A 267 14.48 9.81 -2.22
CA ALA A 267 15.64 9.71 -1.34
C ALA A 267 16.96 10.02 -2.07
N GLN A 268 17.89 10.68 -1.35
CA GLN A 268 19.21 11.03 -1.88
C GLN A 268 20.06 9.77 -2.11
N ARG A 269 20.67 9.68 -3.29
CA ARG A 269 21.48 8.51 -3.74
C ARG A 269 22.84 8.94 -4.31
N GLU A 270 23.41 10.01 -3.77
CA GLU A 270 24.65 10.59 -4.30
C GLU A 270 25.88 9.83 -3.83
N THR A 271 25.87 9.28 -2.61
CA THR A 271 27.01 8.58 -2.03
C THR A 271 26.79 7.05 -2.03
N PRO A 272 27.86 6.25 -2.08
CA PRO A 272 27.74 4.80 -2.05
C PRO A 272 27.08 4.28 -0.77
N GLU A 273 27.23 4.96 0.36
CA GLU A 273 26.58 4.60 1.63
C GLU A 273 25.06 4.79 1.55
N GLN A 274 24.61 5.87 0.93
CA GLN A 274 23.18 6.13 0.69
C GLN A 274 22.58 5.09 -0.26
N GLN A 275 23.31 4.73 -1.31
CA GLN A 275 22.89 3.69 -2.27
C GLN A 275 22.78 2.32 -1.60
N ARG A 276 23.76 1.94 -0.77
CA ARG A 276 23.72 0.69 0.01
C ARG A 276 22.51 0.67 0.94
N ARG A 277 22.23 1.77 1.64
CA ARG A 277 21.07 1.86 2.54
C ARG A 277 19.75 1.59 1.82
N ILE A 278 19.56 2.18 0.65
CA ILE A 278 18.35 1.97 -0.15
C ILE A 278 18.24 0.52 -0.65
N LEU A 279 19.35 -0.09 -1.08
CA LEU A 279 19.34 -1.52 -1.42
C LEU A 279 19.00 -2.39 -0.23
N LEU A 280 19.52 -2.08 0.96
CA LEU A 280 19.19 -2.82 2.19
C LEU A 280 17.70 -2.66 2.55
N ASP A 281 17.12 -1.49 2.37
CA ASP A 281 15.68 -1.27 2.57
C ASP A 281 14.84 -2.10 1.58
N ILE A 282 15.27 -2.16 0.31
CA ILE A 282 14.66 -3.02 -0.73
C ILE A 282 14.80 -4.51 -0.36
N VAL A 283 15.99 -4.95 0.06
CA VAL A 283 16.21 -6.34 0.51
C VAL A 283 15.29 -6.69 1.68
N SER A 284 15.19 -5.81 2.68
CA SER A 284 14.35 -6.06 3.86
C SER A 284 12.87 -6.18 3.48
N ALA A 285 12.37 -5.30 2.60
CA ALA A 285 10.99 -5.37 2.13
C ALA A 285 10.73 -6.63 1.27
N PHE A 286 11.67 -6.99 0.39
CA PHE A 286 11.59 -8.21 -0.42
C PHE A 286 11.57 -9.47 0.44
N GLN A 287 12.43 -9.54 1.46
CA GLN A 287 12.48 -10.67 2.39
C GLN A 287 11.21 -10.79 3.21
N GLU A 288 10.59 -9.67 3.60
CA GLU A 288 9.33 -9.69 4.32
C GLU A 288 8.17 -10.20 3.46
N ILE A 289 8.05 -9.73 2.20
CA ILE A 289 7.07 -10.27 1.25
C ILE A 289 7.30 -11.76 1.02
N THR A 290 8.56 -12.18 0.82
CA THR A 290 8.93 -13.59 0.65
C THR A 290 8.49 -14.44 1.85
N ARG A 291 8.77 -13.97 3.08
CA ARG A 291 8.38 -14.66 4.31
C ARG A 291 6.86 -14.83 4.41
N HIS A 292 6.09 -13.79 4.09
CA HIS A 292 4.64 -13.86 4.07
C HIS A 292 4.10 -14.80 2.98
N ALA A 293 4.69 -14.74 1.78
CA ALA A 293 4.30 -15.57 0.64
C ALA A 293 4.50 -17.06 0.91
N LEU A 294 5.62 -17.41 1.57
CA LEU A 294 5.97 -18.77 1.98
C LEU A 294 5.13 -19.28 3.15
N ALA A 295 4.82 -18.42 4.12
CA ALA A 295 3.97 -18.77 5.26
C ALA A 295 2.47 -18.82 4.92
N ALA A 296 2.10 -18.57 3.66
CA ALA A 296 0.72 -18.39 3.21
C ALA A 296 -0.07 -17.34 4.00
N ASN A 297 0.62 -16.34 4.56
CA ASN A 297 0.02 -15.31 5.39
C ASN A 297 -0.30 -14.06 4.55
N TYR A 298 -1.26 -14.20 3.63
CA TYR A 298 -1.58 -13.19 2.63
C TYR A 298 -2.37 -11.99 3.18
N GLY A 299 -3.05 -12.14 4.32
CA GLY A 299 -3.88 -11.08 4.90
C GLY A 299 -3.12 -9.91 5.54
N VAL A 300 -1.78 -9.98 5.62
CA VAL A 300 -0.95 -8.93 6.25
C VAL A 300 -0.66 -7.77 5.28
N ASN A 301 -0.65 -8.04 3.98
CA ASN A 301 -0.25 -7.06 2.97
C ASN A 301 -1.22 -7.09 1.78
N CYS A 302 -1.79 -5.93 1.43
CA CYS A 302 -2.76 -5.79 0.32
C CYS A 302 -2.17 -6.15 -1.05
N VAL A 303 -0.85 -6.16 -1.18
CA VAL A 303 -0.14 -6.59 -2.40
C VAL A 303 -0.57 -7.99 -2.85
N PHE A 304 -0.90 -8.90 -1.93
CA PHE A 304 -1.35 -10.26 -2.26
C PHE A 304 -2.82 -10.35 -2.73
N ASP A 305 -3.59 -9.29 -2.57
CA ASP A 305 -4.98 -9.19 -3.07
C ASP A 305 -5.00 -8.61 -4.49
N GLU A 306 -4.08 -7.69 -4.77
CA GLU A 306 -3.90 -7.09 -6.09
C GLU A 306 -3.23 -8.07 -7.07
N ASP A 307 -2.22 -8.81 -6.61
CA ASP A 307 -1.48 -9.76 -7.44
C ASP A 307 -1.52 -11.18 -6.85
N LYS A 308 -2.25 -12.06 -7.54
CA LYS A 308 -2.39 -13.48 -7.15
C LYS A 308 -1.14 -14.29 -7.43
N ASP A 309 -0.27 -13.83 -8.34
CA ASP A 309 0.94 -14.53 -8.72
C ASP A 309 2.00 -14.47 -7.60
N LEU A 310 1.85 -13.50 -6.66
CA LEU A 310 2.67 -13.42 -5.46
C LEU A 310 2.32 -14.47 -4.38
N ARG A 311 1.27 -15.26 -4.57
CA ARG A 311 0.84 -16.31 -3.61
C ARG A 311 1.64 -17.61 -3.80
N LEU A 312 2.96 -17.50 -3.70
CA LEU A 312 3.91 -18.56 -4.04
C LEU A 312 3.59 -19.93 -3.42
N ALA A 313 3.37 -20.01 -2.11
CA ALA A 313 3.08 -21.30 -1.45
C ALA A 313 1.81 -21.97 -1.98
N THR A 314 0.78 -21.17 -2.34
CA THR A 314 -0.47 -21.69 -2.91
C THR A 314 -0.23 -22.23 -4.32
N LEU A 315 0.51 -21.50 -5.16
CA LEU A 315 0.83 -21.91 -6.53
C LEU A 315 1.67 -23.19 -6.57
N VAL A 316 2.69 -23.27 -5.70
CA VAL A 316 3.52 -24.47 -5.57
C VAL A 316 2.67 -25.66 -5.08
N SER A 317 1.85 -25.47 -4.04
CA SER A 317 0.96 -26.53 -3.55
C SER A 317 0.00 -27.03 -4.62
N LEU A 318 -0.63 -26.13 -5.37
CA LEU A 318 -1.54 -26.50 -6.45
C LEU A 318 -0.83 -27.28 -7.54
N ARG A 319 0.40 -26.88 -7.91
CA ARG A 319 1.19 -27.61 -8.91
C ARG A 319 1.63 -28.99 -8.41
N ASN A 320 1.91 -29.13 -7.12
CA ASN A 320 2.19 -30.43 -6.48
C ASN A 320 1.00 -31.38 -6.61
N ASP A 321 -0.21 -30.90 -6.36
CA ASP A 321 -1.44 -31.70 -6.49
C ASP A 321 -1.65 -32.16 -7.94
N VAL A 322 -1.45 -31.24 -8.91
CA VAL A 322 -1.53 -31.58 -10.33
C VAL A 322 -0.47 -32.62 -10.71
N PHE A 323 0.77 -32.48 -10.23
CA PHE A 323 1.84 -33.45 -10.51
C PHE A 323 1.55 -34.82 -9.90
N SER A 324 1.03 -34.87 -8.68
CA SER A 324 0.57 -36.09 -8.03
C SER A 324 -0.50 -36.81 -8.87
N ASN A 325 -1.50 -36.07 -9.33
CA ASN A 325 -2.57 -36.60 -10.17
C ASN A 325 -2.08 -37.05 -11.55
N ASP A 326 -1.24 -36.25 -12.21
CA ASP A 326 -0.65 -36.56 -13.51
C ASP A 326 0.18 -37.85 -13.43
N LEU A 327 1.06 -37.98 -12.42
CA LEU A 327 1.89 -39.16 -12.23
C LEU A 327 1.05 -40.39 -11.84
N ALA A 328 -0.06 -40.20 -11.12
CA ALA A 328 -0.95 -41.28 -10.73
C ALA A 328 -1.71 -41.89 -11.92
N HIS A 329 -2.17 -41.06 -12.86
CA HIS A 329 -3.01 -41.48 -13.98
C HIS A 329 -2.21 -41.78 -15.26
N TRP A 330 -1.15 -41.02 -15.51
CA TRP A 330 -0.37 -41.05 -16.76
C TRP A 330 1.04 -41.57 -16.59
N GLY A 331 1.53 -41.74 -15.35
CA GLY A 331 2.91 -42.17 -15.10
C GLY A 331 3.24 -43.59 -15.58
N HIS A 332 2.24 -44.48 -15.67
CA HIS A 332 2.44 -45.87 -16.08
C HIS A 332 2.25 -46.05 -17.60
N THR A 333 3.00 -46.98 -18.18
CA THR A 333 2.85 -47.39 -19.58
C THR A 333 1.61 -48.26 -19.79
N TYR A 334 1.43 -49.28 -18.95
CA TYR A 334 0.27 -50.18 -18.95
C TYR A 334 -0.57 -49.99 -17.69
N THR A 335 -1.89 -49.98 -17.81
CA THR A 335 -2.78 -49.87 -16.65
C THR A 335 -2.78 -51.16 -15.85
N PHE A 336 -2.55 -51.08 -14.53
CA PHE A 336 -2.53 -52.24 -13.62
C PHE A 336 -3.94 -52.79 -13.30
N ARG A 337 -4.99 -51.98 -13.49
CA ARG A 337 -6.39 -52.40 -13.31
C ARG A 337 -7.05 -52.64 -14.67
N SER A 338 -7.54 -53.85 -14.92
CA SER A 338 -8.67 -54.03 -15.83
C SER A 338 -9.93 -53.57 -15.09
N LYS A 339 -10.72 -52.66 -15.67
CA LYS A 339 -12.03 -52.28 -15.08
C LYS A 339 -12.84 -53.57 -14.86
N PRO A 340 -13.28 -53.89 -13.63
CA PRO A 340 -14.27 -54.94 -13.46
C PRO A 340 -15.59 -54.47 -14.07
N GLU A 341 -16.18 -55.29 -14.93
CA GLU A 341 -17.55 -55.11 -15.40
C GLU A 341 -18.51 -55.42 -14.25
N ARG A 342 -18.79 -54.40 -13.42
CA ARG A 342 -19.92 -54.17 -12.49
C ARG A 342 -19.51 -53.85 -11.03
N PRO A 343 -20.27 -52.96 -10.36
CA PRO A 343 -20.02 -52.53 -9.00
C PRO A 343 -20.78 -53.42 -8.01
N GLU A 344 -20.25 -53.57 -6.79
CA GLU A 344 -20.94 -53.14 -5.56
C GLU A 344 -20.12 -53.51 -4.32
N ASP A 345 -20.07 -52.52 -3.42
CA ASP A 345 -19.79 -52.56 -1.99
C ASP A 345 -19.19 -53.83 -1.39
N THR A 346 -17.91 -53.74 -1.00
CA THR A 346 -17.49 -54.30 0.29
C THR A 346 -16.20 -53.65 0.79
N ASP A 347 -16.19 -53.49 2.11
CA ASP A 347 -15.30 -52.72 2.98
C ASP A 347 -13.81 -52.71 2.56
N GLY A 348 -13.38 -51.58 1.99
CA GLY A 348 -11.97 -51.28 1.73
C GLY A 348 -11.36 -50.47 2.88
N SER A 349 -10.14 -50.84 3.29
CA SER A 349 -9.32 -50.11 4.25
C SER A 349 -9.26 -48.61 3.96
N VAL A 350 -9.06 -47.79 5.00
CA VAL A 350 -9.05 -46.31 4.99
C VAL A 350 -8.27 -45.69 3.80
N ASP A 351 -7.20 -46.32 3.33
CA ASP A 351 -6.35 -45.86 2.21
C ASP A 351 -7.06 -45.93 0.82
N ASP A 352 -7.96 -46.90 0.59
CA ASP A 352 -8.75 -46.96 -0.67
C ASP A 352 -9.89 -45.92 -0.69
N ARG A 353 -10.26 -45.34 0.46
CA ARG A 353 -11.24 -44.25 0.56
C ARG A 353 -10.62 -42.89 0.21
N GLU A 354 -9.32 -42.70 0.42
CA GLU A 354 -8.59 -41.49 0.00
C GLU A 354 -8.41 -41.43 -1.53
N GLU A 355 -8.09 -42.56 -2.19
CA GLU A 355 -8.05 -42.60 -3.67
C GLU A 355 -9.41 -42.29 -4.31
N ARG A 356 -10.54 -42.59 -3.64
CA ARG A 356 -11.89 -42.24 -4.13
C ARG A 356 -12.33 -40.81 -3.82
N ARG A 357 -11.81 -40.19 -2.74
CA ARG A 357 -12.12 -38.80 -2.36
C ARG A 357 -11.45 -37.75 -3.25
N ASN A 358 -10.32 -38.10 -3.87
CA ASN A 358 -9.59 -37.22 -4.79
C ASN A 358 -10.06 -37.33 -6.25
N ASN A 359 -11.19 -37.99 -6.53
CA ASN A 359 -11.85 -37.89 -7.83
C ASN A 359 -12.68 -36.60 -7.86
N PRO A 360 -12.31 -35.56 -8.63
CA PRO A 360 -13.28 -34.54 -9.00
C PRO A 360 -14.34 -35.21 -9.87
N SER A 361 -15.58 -34.77 -9.70
CA SER A 361 -16.76 -35.18 -10.47
C SER A 361 -16.47 -35.50 -11.94
N ASP A 362 -17.09 -36.57 -12.43
CA ASP A 362 -17.21 -36.99 -13.83
C ASP A 362 -17.49 -35.81 -14.78
N THR A 363 -16.43 -35.11 -15.18
CA THR A 363 -16.49 -34.05 -16.17
C THR A 363 -15.23 -34.13 -17.00
N GLU A 364 -15.46 -34.46 -18.27
CA GLU A 364 -14.48 -34.53 -19.37
C GLU A 364 -13.64 -35.80 -19.46
N LYS A 365 -14.23 -36.81 -20.09
CA LYS A 365 -13.48 -37.75 -20.94
C LYS A 365 -12.74 -36.95 -22.01
N GLN A 366 -11.50 -36.54 -21.76
CA GLN A 366 -10.62 -36.04 -22.82
C GLN A 366 -9.83 -37.20 -23.42
N GLN A 367 -10.20 -37.59 -24.64
CA GLN A 367 -9.35 -38.36 -25.57
C GLN A 367 -8.19 -37.48 -26.10
N GLY A 368 -7.51 -36.76 -25.21
CA GLY A 368 -6.44 -35.80 -25.55
C GLY A 368 -5.10 -36.20 -24.93
N THR A 369 -4.01 -35.88 -25.63
CA THR A 369 -2.64 -36.04 -25.15
C THR A 369 -2.36 -35.07 -23.99
N LEU A 370 -1.76 -35.55 -22.90
CA LEU A 370 -1.44 -34.70 -21.74
C LEU A 370 -0.18 -33.88 -22.02
N GLN A 371 -0.22 -32.55 -21.90
CA GLN A 371 1.02 -31.76 -21.95
C GLN A 371 1.81 -31.87 -20.65
N SER A 372 3.13 -32.08 -20.76
CA SER A 372 4.04 -32.20 -19.62
C SER A 372 4.21 -30.90 -18.84
N ARG A 373 4.21 -29.75 -19.54
CA ARG A 373 4.10 -28.42 -18.93
C ARG A 373 2.66 -27.97 -18.92
N LYS A 374 2.22 -27.47 -17.77
CA LYS A 374 0.97 -26.71 -17.68
C LYS A 374 1.42 -25.26 -17.75
N ASN A 375 1.33 -24.63 -18.93
CA ASN A 375 1.59 -23.19 -19.06
C ASN A 375 0.63 -22.47 -18.12
N TRP A 376 1.08 -22.24 -16.89
CA TRP A 376 0.30 -21.59 -15.88
C TRP A 376 0.15 -20.16 -16.36
N ASP A 377 -1.07 -19.77 -16.74
CA ASP A 377 -1.43 -18.42 -17.16
C ASP A 377 -1.17 -17.47 -15.98
N THR A 378 0.09 -17.09 -15.76
CA THR A 378 0.39 -15.77 -15.22
C THR A 378 -0.13 -14.80 -16.28
N THR A 379 -1.04 -13.91 -15.86
CA THR A 379 -1.93 -13.11 -16.72
C THR A 379 -1.24 -12.14 -17.70
N GLN A 380 0.06 -12.24 -17.91
CA GLN A 380 0.79 -11.56 -18.97
C GLN A 380 1.82 -12.52 -19.54
N ASN A 381 1.77 -12.73 -20.86
CA ASN A 381 2.87 -13.22 -21.69
C ASN A 381 4.10 -12.28 -21.57
N MET A 382 4.74 -12.21 -20.41
CA MET A 382 5.96 -11.44 -20.16
C MET A 382 7.13 -12.41 -20.02
N SER A 383 7.65 -12.77 -21.19
CA SER A 383 8.96 -13.35 -21.49
C SER A 383 9.61 -14.15 -20.36
N VAL A 384 9.32 -15.45 -20.35
CA VAL A 384 10.28 -16.48 -19.88
C VAL A 384 11.40 -16.66 -20.93
N ALA A 385 11.54 -15.72 -21.89
CA ALA A 385 12.55 -15.75 -22.95
C ALA A 385 13.98 -15.89 -22.40
N ASP A 386 14.24 -15.32 -21.21
CA ASP A 386 15.55 -15.41 -20.55
C ASP A 386 15.87 -16.82 -20.03
N LEU A 387 14.87 -17.70 -19.87
CA LEU A 387 15.02 -19.07 -19.37
C LEU A 387 14.66 -20.15 -20.40
N GLU A 388 14.21 -19.77 -21.61
CA GLU A 388 13.73 -20.72 -22.63
C GLU A 388 14.79 -21.75 -23.03
N GLU A 389 16.08 -21.39 -23.01
CA GLU A 389 17.18 -22.31 -23.34
C GLU A 389 17.48 -23.32 -22.22
N SER A 390 17.09 -23.04 -20.98
CA SER A 390 17.37 -23.88 -19.81
C SER A 390 16.19 -24.74 -19.34
N LEU A 391 14.96 -24.42 -19.76
CA LEU A 391 13.74 -25.13 -19.35
C LEU A 391 13.41 -26.30 -20.29
N HIS A 392 12.83 -27.37 -19.75
CA HIS A 392 12.45 -28.53 -20.55
C HIS A 392 11.29 -28.20 -21.50
N VAL A 393 11.41 -28.54 -22.79
CA VAL A 393 10.35 -28.36 -23.79
C VAL A 393 9.07 -29.11 -23.39
N SER A 394 7.89 -28.51 -23.64
CA SER A 394 6.61 -29.20 -23.34
C SER A 394 6.43 -30.34 -24.34
N GLU A 395 6.38 -31.57 -23.84
CA GLU A 395 6.23 -32.79 -24.64
C GLU A 395 4.86 -33.43 -24.36
N PRO A 396 4.17 -33.94 -25.40
CA PRO A 396 2.91 -34.65 -25.23
C PRO A 396 3.15 -36.03 -24.62
N VAL A 397 2.39 -36.36 -23.58
CA VAL A 397 2.39 -37.67 -22.92
C VAL A 397 1.20 -38.47 -23.41
N GLU A 398 1.48 -39.60 -24.06
CA GLU A 398 0.47 -40.53 -24.55
C GLU A 398 -0.30 -41.22 -23.40
N PRO A 399 -1.57 -41.60 -23.60
CA PRO A 399 -2.34 -42.32 -22.60
C PRO A 399 -1.76 -43.70 -22.28
N PRO A 400 -2.02 -44.25 -21.07
CA PRO A 400 -1.62 -45.61 -20.75
C PRO A 400 -2.41 -46.64 -21.57
N PHE A 401 -1.78 -47.75 -21.92
CA PHE A 401 -2.48 -48.87 -22.56
C PHE A 401 -3.42 -49.51 -21.53
N GLU A 402 -4.73 -49.56 -21.83
CA GLU A 402 -5.75 -50.10 -20.92
C GLU A 402 -5.75 -51.64 -20.83
N ARG A 403 -5.17 -52.33 -21.82
CA ARG A 403 -5.18 -53.80 -21.93
C ARG A 403 -3.79 -54.30 -22.34
N GLY A 404 -3.55 -55.59 -22.12
CA GLY A 404 -2.34 -56.27 -22.59
C GLY A 404 -1.15 -56.28 -21.62
N ILE A 405 -1.31 -55.80 -20.38
CA ILE A 405 -0.21 -55.82 -19.39
C ILE A 405 0.33 -57.23 -19.13
N LEU A 406 -0.54 -58.23 -19.03
CA LEU A 406 -0.13 -59.62 -18.80
C LEU A 406 0.59 -60.20 -20.01
N SER A 407 0.08 -59.97 -21.22
CA SER A 407 0.74 -60.40 -22.47
C SER A 407 2.10 -59.72 -22.65
N TRP A 408 2.22 -58.45 -22.28
CA TRP A 408 3.49 -57.73 -22.29
C TRP A 408 4.49 -58.30 -21.27
N ILE A 409 4.06 -58.57 -20.03
CA ILE A 409 4.93 -59.22 -19.02
C ILE A 409 5.36 -60.61 -19.51
N GLU A 410 4.45 -61.38 -20.11
CA GLU A 410 4.76 -62.70 -20.67
C GLU A 410 5.79 -62.62 -21.79
N GLU A 411 5.68 -61.63 -22.69
CA GLU A 411 6.67 -61.39 -23.75
C GLU A 411 8.04 -61.03 -23.16
N VAL A 412 8.09 -60.08 -22.21
CA VAL A 412 9.35 -59.66 -21.59
C VAL A 412 9.97 -60.81 -20.78
N TYR A 413 9.15 -61.59 -20.07
CA TYR A 413 9.59 -62.80 -19.35
C TYR A 413 10.13 -63.85 -20.32
N SER A 414 9.41 -64.16 -21.40
CA SER A 414 9.80 -65.16 -22.38
C SER A 414 11.11 -64.81 -23.10
N ASN A 415 11.36 -63.52 -23.32
CA ASN A 415 12.58 -63.01 -23.95
C ASN A 415 13.76 -62.87 -22.97
N SER A 416 13.52 -62.92 -21.66
CA SER A 416 14.55 -62.70 -20.61
C SER A 416 14.78 -63.93 -19.72
N ARG A 417 13.96 -64.98 -19.83
CA ARG A 417 14.06 -66.17 -18.99
C ARG A 417 15.30 -67.01 -19.36
N GLY A 418 16.05 -67.41 -18.35
CA GLY A 418 17.11 -68.41 -18.47
C GLY A 418 16.59 -69.83 -18.22
N PHE A 419 17.47 -70.73 -17.79
CA PHE A 419 17.16 -72.11 -17.40
C PHE A 419 16.42 -72.22 -16.04
N GLU A 420 15.72 -71.17 -15.61
CA GLU A 420 15.09 -71.08 -14.28
C GLU A 420 13.75 -71.84 -14.24
N ILE A 421 13.54 -72.68 -13.22
CA ILE A 421 12.30 -73.43 -13.02
C ILE A 421 11.44 -72.69 -11.98
N GLY A 422 10.35 -72.06 -12.42
CA GLY A 422 9.27 -71.56 -11.57
C GLY A 422 9.61 -70.38 -10.64
N LYS A 423 10.81 -69.81 -10.74
CA LYS A 423 11.21 -68.54 -10.14
C LYS A 423 11.73 -67.63 -11.24
N PHE A 424 11.68 -66.31 -11.02
CA PHE A 424 12.19 -65.32 -11.97
C PHE A 424 13.33 -64.52 -11.37
N ASN A 425 14.27 -64.14 -12.22
CA ASN A 425 15.40 -63.30 -11.88
C ASN A 425 14.96 -61.88 -11.43
N PRO A 426 15.42 -61.34 -10.29
CA PRO A 426 15.12 -59.98 -9.85
C PRO A 426 15.46 -58.88 -10.87
N THR A 427 16.44 -59.11 -11.74
CA THR A 427 16.79 -58.18 -12.82
C THR A 427 15.64 -57.96 -13.81
N LEU A 428 14.74 -58.95 -13.97
CA LEU A 428 13.52 -58.78 -14.78
C LEU A 428 12.62 -57.68 -14.22
N LEU A 429 12.49 -57.58 -12.89
CA LEU A 429 11.68 -56.55 -12.25
C LEU A 429 12.25 -55.15 -12.53
N SER A 430 13.58 -55.00 -12.60
CA SER A 430 14.22 -53.74 -12.99
C SER A 430 13.88 -53.33 -14.43
N ILE A 431 13.86 -54.30 -15.37
CA ILE A 431 13.50 -54.06 -16.77
C ILE A 431 12.04 -53.65 -16.89
N LEU A 432 11.16 -54.38 -16.19
CA LEU A 432 9.72 -54.08 -16.17
C LEU A 432 9.45 -52.72 -15.54
N MET A 433 10.08 -52.39 -14.41
CA MET A 433 9.95 -51.09 -13.77
C MET A 433 10.39 -49.96 -14.71
N ARG A 434 11.57 -50.08 -15.35
CA ARG A 434 12.09 -49.07 -16.27
C ARG A 434 11.17 -48.83 -17.47
N LYS A 435 10.60 -49.89 -18.04
CA LYS A 435 9.63 -49.82 -19.15
C LYS A 435 8.26 -49.30 -18.70
N GLN A 436 7.84 -49.61 -17.47
CA GLN A 436 6.57 -49.18 -16.92
C GLN A 436 6.59 -47.70 -16.50
N SER A 437 7.76 -47.17 -16.10
CA SER A 437 7.95 -45.78 -15.69
C SER A 437 8.54 -44.87 -16.78
N VAL A 438 8.40 -45.22 -18.07
CA VAL A 438 8.95 -44.45 -19.21
C VAL A 438 8.50 -43.00 -19.22
N LYS A 439 7.29 -42.71 -18.72
CA LYS A 439 6.69 -41.38 -18.73
C LYS A 439 7.12 -40.50 -17.55
N TRP A 440 7.76 -41.07 -16.52
CA TRP A 440 8.17 -40.33 -15.31
C TRP A 440 9.13 -39.18 -15.60
N PRO A 441 10.19 -39.31 -16.45
CA PRO A 441 11.10 -38.21 -16.74
C PRO A 441 10.39 -37.01 -17.36
N ILE A 442 9.50 -37.24 -18.33
CA ILE A 442 8.80 -36.17 -19.05
C ILE A 442 7.91 -35.40 -18.07
N LEU A 443 7.15 -36.13 -17.22
CA LEU A 443 6.30 -35.52 -16.20
C LEU A 443 7.10 -34.77 -15.13
N ALA A 444 8.19 -35.35 -14.64
CA ALA A 444 9.01 -34.75 -13.60
C ALA A 444 9.79 -33.51 -14.10
N ARG A 445 10.31 -33.55 -15.33
CA ARG A 445 10.98 -32.41 -15.98
C ARG A 445 10.00 -31.28 -16.29
N GLY A 446 8.80 -31.61 -16.75
CA GLY A 446 7.72 -30.64 -16.94
C GLY A 446 7.35 -29.96 -15.62
N TYR A 447 7.09 -30.77 -14.58
CA TYR A 447 6.79 -30.27 -13.24
C TYR A 447 7.87 -29.33 -12.68
N ILE A 448 9.15 -29.75 -12.68
CA ILE A 448 10.20 -28.90 -12.09
C ILE A 448 10.40 -27.61 -12.89
N SER A 449 10.20 -27.66 -14.22
CA SER A 449 10.24 -26.47 -15.07
C SER A 449 9.10 -25.50 -14.72
N ASP A 450 7.89 -26.00 -14.49
CA ASP A 450 6.75 -25.18 -14.07
C ASP A 450 7.02 -24.53 -12.70
N ILE A 451 7.59 -25.27 -11.73
CA ILE A 451 7.97 -24.69 -10.42
C ILE A 451 9.06 -23.61 -10.58
N ILE A 452 10.06 -23.84 -11.42
CA ILE A 452 11.10 -22.83 -11.72
C ILE A 452 10.45 -21.58 -12.30
N SER A 453 9.52 -21.71 -13.24
CA SER A 453 8.78 -20.58 -13.82
C SER A 453 7.97 -19.82 -12.77
N VAL A 454 7.26 -20.52 -11.87
CA VAL A 454 6.51 -19.89 -10.76
C VAL A 454 7.44 -19.13 -9.81
N VAL A 455 8.56 -19.74 -9.40
CA VAL A 455 9.53 -19.10 -8.50
C VAL A 455 10.20 -17.89 -9.17
N HIS A 456 10.56 -18.00 -10.44
CA HIS A 456 11.17 -16.90 -11.19
C HIS A 456 10.20 -15.73 -11.38
N ALA A 457 8.94 -16.02 -11.73
CA ALA A 457 7.89 -15.01 -11.85
C ALA A 457 7.65 -14.29 -10.52
N PHE A 458 7.59 -15.04 -9.41
CA PHE A 458 7.48 -14.48 -8.07
C PHE A 458 8.62 -13.52 -7.74
N ILE A 459 9.88 -13.90 -7.99
CA ILE A 459 11.05 -13.05 -7.72
C ILE A 459 10.96 -11.74 -8.50
N ARG A 460 10.63 -11.83 -9.80
CA ARG A 460 10.50 -10.67 -10.68
C ARG A 460 9.42 -9.71 -10.18
N GLN A 461 8.21 -10.21 -9.94
CA GLN A 461 7.08 -9.40 -9.48
C GLN A 461 7.33 -8.80 -8.09
N ALA A 462 7.88 -9.58 -7.15
CA ALA A 462 8.21 -9.09 -5.82
C ALA A 462 9.25 -7.96 -5.87
N LEU A 463 10.26 -8.06 -6.76
CA LEU A 463 11.23 -6.98 -6.97
C LEU A 463 10.59 -5.73 -7.61
N GLU A 464 9.65 -5.90 -8.55
CA GLU A 464 8.92 -4.79 -9.17
C GLU A 464 8.07 -4.04 -8.14
N VAL A 465 7.34 -4.76 -7.28
CA VAL A 465 6.53 -4.16 -6.20
C VAL A 465 7.40 -3.40 -5.20
N VAL A 466 8.53 -3.98 -4.76
CA VAL A 466 9.36 -3.38 -3.71
C VAL A 466 10.15 -2.18 -4.22
N SER A 467 10.69 -2.26 -5.44
CA SER A 467 11.59 -1.23 -5.97
C SER A 467 10.87 0.05 -6.40
N LYS A 468 9.55 0.02 -6.64
CA LYS A 468 8.71 1.13 -7.18
C LYS A 468 9.21 1.73 -8.51
N ASN A 469 10.35 1.27 -9.02
CA ASN A 469 11.03 1.76 -10.21
C ASN A 469 11.51 0.55 -11.00
N THR A 470 10.85 0.32 -12.12
CA THR A 470 11.10 -0.82 -13.02
C THR A 470 12.55 -0.89 -13.50
N GLN A 471 13.27 0.23 -13.60
CA GLN A 471 14.68 0.21 -14.01
C GLN A 471 15.59 -0.42 -12.95
N ILE A 472 15.31 -0.20 -11.66
CA ILE A 472 16.09 -0.77 -10.57
C ILE A 472 15.83 -2.27 -10.48
N SER A 473 14.56 -2.70 -10.54
CA SER A 473 14.21 -4.12 -10.53
C SER A 473 14.86 -4.87 -11.70
N THR A 474 14.83 -4.30 -12.91
CA THR A 474 15.42 -4.93 -14.11
C THR A 474 16.92 -5.11 -13.97
N LYS A 475 17.64 -4.09 -13.45
CA LYS A 475 19.08 -4.18 -13.22
C LYS A 475 19.43 -5.21 -12.15
N ILE A 476 18.71 -5.22 -11.03
CA ILE A 476 18.90 -6.23 -9.97
C ILE A 476 18.67 -7.63 -10.56
N MET A 477 17.60 -7.81 -11.34
CA MET A 477 17.27 -9.09 -11.98
C MET A 477 18.37 -9.56 -12.92
N SER A 478 18.93 -8.65 -13.74
CA SER A 478 20.03 -9.00 -14.65
C SER A 478 21.29 -9.47 -13.93
N LEU A 479 21.59 -8.91 -12.75
CA LEU A 479 22.75 -9.31 -11.95
C LEU A 479 22.55 -10.63 -11.21
N LEU A 480 21.32 -10.91 -10.78
CA LEU A 480 20.98 -12.16 -10.11
C LEU A 480 20.79 -13.33 -11.08
N MET A 481 20.64 -13.06 -12.39
CA MET A 481 20.25 -14.07 -13.37
C MET A 481 21.22 -15.26 -13.44
N ASP A 482 22.53 -15.00 -13.47
CA ASP A 482 23.54 -16.05 -13.57
C ASP A 482 23.47 -17.01 -12.37
N ASP A 483 23.38 -16.45 -11.16
CA ASP A 483 23.26 -17.23 -9.92
C ASP A 483 21.92 -17.99 -9.86
N LEU A 484 20.81 -17.36 -10.31
CA LEU A 484 19.48 -17.98 -10.36
C LEU A 484 19.48 -19.18 -11.31
N VAL A 485 20.06 -19.04 -12.51
CA VAL A 485 20.16 -20.12 -13.50
C VAL A 485 20.97 -21.28 -12.95
N GLU A 486 22.04 -21.03 -12.19
CA GLU A 486 22.80 -22.08 -11.52
C GLU A 486 21.90 -22.86 -10.54
N LYS A 487 21.12 -22.17 -9.70
CA LYS A 487 20.19 -22.82 -8.76
C LYS A 487 19.11 -23.63 -9.47
N TYR A 488 18.58 -23.13 -10.58
CA TYR A 488 17.60 -23.87 -11.40
C TYR A 488 18.21 -25.15 -12.01
N LYS A 489 19.44 -25.07 -12.52
CA LYS A 489 20.17 -26.25 -13.02
C LYS A 489 20.43 -27.28 -11.93
N GLN A 490 20.70 -26.84 -10.70
CA GLN A 490 20.87 -27.75 -9.55
C GLN A 490 19.56 -28.50 -9.25
N ALA A 491 18.41 -27.82 -9.27
CA ALA A 491 17.11 -28.47 -9.08
C ALA A 491 16.79 -29.50 -10.17
N ILE A 492 17.05 -29.17 -11.45
CA ILE A 492 16.88 -30.10 -12.58
C ILE A 492 17.82 -31.30 -12.43
N SER A 493 19.09 -31.08 -12.12
CA SER A 493 20.09 -32.14 -11.88
C SER A 493 19.66 -33.07 -10.73
N LYS A 494 19.04 -32.51 -9.69
CA LYS A 494 18.50 -33.29 -8.58
C LYS A 494 17.37 -34.22 -9.04
N VAL A 495 16.44 -33.75 -9.89
CA VAL A 495 15.39 -34.59 -10.49
C VAL A 495 16.00 -35.72 -11.33
N GLU A 496 17.00 -35.42 -12.16
CA GLU A 496 17.70 -36.43 -12.96
C GLU A 496 18.38 -37.50 -12.10
N PHE A 497 19.00 -37.08 -11.00
CA PHE A 497 19.61 -38.00 -10.03
C PHE A 497 18.56 -38.92 -9.39
N LEU A 498 17.40 -38.39 -8.99
CA LEU A 498 16.30 -39.17 -8.42
C LEU A 498 15.71 -40.16 -9.44
N LEU A 499 15.56 -39.74 -10.70
CA LEU A 499 15.10 -40.60 -11.79
C LEU A 499 16.06 -41.78 -12.02
N ARG A 500 17.38 -41.56 -11.99
CA ARG A 500 18.37 -42.64 -12.11
C ARG A 500 18.27 -43.64 -10.97
N ILE A 501 18.08 -43.17 -9.73
CA ILE A 501 17.94 -44.07 -8.57
C ILE A 501 16.70 -44.95 -8.70
N GLU A 502 15.54 -44.35 -8.99
CA GLU A 502 14.26 -45.08 -8.98
C GLU A 502 14.02 -45.93 -10.22
N ARG A 503 14.58 -45.55 -11.38
CA ARG A 503 14.33 -46.23 -12.67
C ARG A 503 15.46 -47.15 -13.11
N ASP A 504 16.72 -46.76 -12.90
CA ASP A 504 17.88 -47.53 -13.37
C ASP A 504 18.46 -48.43 -12.28
N GLY A 505 18.11 -48.18 -11.02
CA GLY A 505 18.49 -48.99 -9.87
C GLY A 505 17.77 -50.35 -9.80
N THR A 506 18.29 -51.23 -8.94
CA THR A 506 17.59 -52.47 -8.60
C THR A 506 16.41 -52.16 -7.69
N PRO A 507 15.19 -52.65 -7.98
CA PRO A 507 14.02 -52.46 -7.13
C PRO A 507 14.29 -52.86 -5.68
N LEU A 508 14.14 -51.91 -4.76
CA LEU A 508 14.39 -52.11 -3.33
C LEU A 508 13.32 -51.41 -2.51
N THR A 509 12.72 -52.15 -1.58
CA THR A 509 11.78 -51.63 -0.61
C THR A 509 11.90 -52.37 0.71
N LEU A 510 11.98 -51.62 1.81
CA LEU A 510 11.80 -52.12 3.18
C LEU A 510 10.42 -51.72 3.73
N ASN A 511 9.58 -51.14 2.88
CA ASN A 511 8.28 -50.64 3.27
C ASN A 511 7.29 -51.81 3.43
N HIS A 512 6.71 -51.97 4.61
CA HIS A 512 5.73 -53.01 4.94
C HIS A 512 4.50 -52.96 4.01
N TYR A 513 4.12 -51.78 3.51
CA TYR A 513 3.04 -51.61 2.53
C TYR A 513 3.25 -52.43 1.26
N PHE A 514 4.49 -52.78 0.90
CA PHE A 514 4.72 -53.67 -0.23
C PHE A 514 4.11 -55.05 -0.01
N ASN A 515 4.32 -55.65 1.16
CA ASN A 515 3.78 -56.96 1.50
C ASN A 515 2.26 -56.91 1.62
N ASP A 516 1.72 -55.88 2.27
CA ASP A 516 0.27 -55.70 2.41
C ASP A 516 -0.41 -55.55 1.04
N ASN A 517 0.18 -54.76 0.13
CA ASN A 517 -0.32 -54.61 -1.23
C ASN A 517 -0.24 -55.92 -2.02
N LEU A 518 0.86 -56.67 -1.87
CA LEU A 518 1.05 -57.95 -2.54
C LEU A 518 0.03 -58.99 -2.07
N GLU A 519 -0.22 -59.07 -0.76
CA GLU A 519 -1.25 -59.94 -0.20
C GLU A 519 -2.64 -59.53 -0.67
N LYS A 520 -2.96 -58.23 -0.69
CA LYS A 520 -4.22 -57.73 -1.25
C LYS A 520 -4.41 -58.10 -2.71
N CYS A 521 -3.37 -58.00 -3.55
CA CYS A 521 -3.44 -58.39 -4.96
C CYS A 521 -3.71 -59.90 -5.11
N ARG A 522 -2.99 -60.73 -4.33
CA ARG A 522 -3.20 -62.19 -4.30
C ARG A 522 -4.60 -62.56 -3.81
N GLN A 523 -5.08 -61.92 -2.76
CA GLN A 523 -6.43 -62.13 -2.22
C GLN A 523 -7.51 -61.73 -3.22
N LYS A 524 -7.39 -60.58 -3.90
CA LYS A 524 -8.32 -60.15 -4.96
C LYS A 524 -8.36 -61.17 -6.11
N ARG A 525 -7.21 -61.74 -6.49
CA ARG A 525 -7.14 -62.80 -7.51
C ARG A 525 -7.84 -64.09 -7.05
N MET A 526 -7.59 -64.52 -5.82
CA MET A 526 -8.27 -65.69 -5.24
C MET A 526 -9.77 -65.46 -5.15
N TYR A 527 -10.20 -64.30 -4.69
CA TYR A 527 -11.60 -63.90 -4.60
C TYR A 527 -12.28 -63.87 -5.97
N SER A 528 -11.69 -63.21 -6.98
CA SER A 528 -12.23 -63.18 -8.34
C SER A 528 -12.30 -64.55 -9.02
N THR A 529 -11.44 -65.48 -8.64
CA THR A 529 -11.51 -66.88 -9.10
C THR A 529 -12.63 -67.63 -8.38
N ALA A 530 -12.77 -67.44 -7.07
CA ALA A 530 -13.83 -68.02 -6.26
C ALA A 530 -15.22 -67.49 -6.64
N ALA A 531 -15.33 -66.20 -6.96
CA ALA A 531 -16.55 -65.52 -7.39
C ALA A 531 -17.08 -66.06 -8.73
N LYS A 532 -16.22 -66.56 -9.63
CA LYS A 532 -16.69 -67.22 -10.86
C LYS A 532 -17.44 -68.53 -10.60
N ASN A 533 -17.13 -69.18 -9.48
CA ASN A 533 -17.76 -70.41 -9.03
C ASN A 533 -18.73 -70.15 -7.86
N SER A 534 -19.06 -68.88 -7.59
CA SER A 534 -20.01 -68.54 -6.54
C SER A 534 -21.42 -68.84 -7.01
N ILE A 535 -22.24 -69.28 -6.07
CA ILE A 535 -23.66 -69.51 -6.24
C ILE A 535 -24.33 -68.55 -5.28
N ASP A 536 -25.17 -67.65 -5.77
CA ASP A 536 -26.00 -66.84 -4.88
C ASP A 536 -27.10 -67.73 -4.30
N ASN A 537 -27.02 -67.98 -2.99
CA ASN A 537 -28.00 -68.79 -2.28
C ASN A 537 -29.13 -67.95 -1.68
N CYS A 538 -29.18 -66.63 -1.96
CA CYS A 538 -30.18 -65.64 -1.55
C CYS A 538 -30.46 -65.52 -0.02
N LYS A 539 -29.89 -66.39 0.81
CA LYS A 539 -30.01 -66.43 2.28
C LYS A 539 -28.72 -66.06 3.00
N HIS A 540 -27.56 -66.38 2.43
CA HIS A 540 -26.24 -66.21 3.06
C HIS A 540 -25.26 -65.44 2.16
N GLY A 541 -25.77 -64.82 1.09
CA GLY A 541 -24.97 -64.21 0.03
C GLY A 541 -24.35 -65.24 -0.93
N GLU A 542 -23.28 -64.82 -1.60
CA GLU A 542 -22.48 -65.65 -2.49
C GLU A 542 -21.77 -66.78 -1.73
N VAL A 543 -22.06 -68.03 -2.08
CA VAL A 543 -21.43 -69.22 -1.49
C VAL A 543 -20.63 -70.00 -2.52
N VAL A 544 -19.46 -70.51 -2.14
CA VAL A 544 -18.58 -71.33 -2.99
C VAL A 544 -18.42 -72.70 -2.35
N ARG A 545 -18.59 -73.78 -3.12
CA ARG A 545 -18.37 -75.14 -2.61
C ARG A 545 -16.88 -75.39 -2.42
N LEU A 546 -16.49 -76.02 -1.31
CA LEU A 546 -15.09 -76.35 -1.04
C LEU A 546 -14.47 -77.26 -2.13
N SER A 547 -15.28 -78.12 -2.75
CA SER A 547 -14.86 -78.93 -3.91
C SER A 547 -14.44 -78.08 -5.11
N ASP A 548 -15.08 -76.93 -5.29
CA ASP A 548 -14.89 -76.06 -6.46
C ASP A 548 -13.69 -75.11 -6.25
N LEU A 549 -13.24 -74.95 -5.00
CA LEU A 549 -11.96 -74.32 -4.64
C LEU A 549 -10.77 -75.29 -4.82
N ALA A 550 -11.00 -76.61 -4.73
CA ALA A 550 -9.96 -77.62 -4.87
C ALA A 550 -9.55 -77.88 -6.33
N HIS A 551 -10.42 -77.57 -7.29
CA HIS A 551 -10.10 -77.61 -8.72
C HIS A 551 -9.26 -76.38 -9.10
N GLN A 552 -7.95 -76.45 -8.84
CA GLN A 552 -7.00 -75.49 -9.41
C GLN A 552 -7.10 -75.54 -10.93
N HIS A 553 -7.46 -74.41 -11.56
CA HIS A 553 -7.41 -74.28 -13.00
C HIS A 553 -6.04 -74.73 -13.54
N HIS A 554 -6.03 -75.50 -14.63
CA HIS A 554 -4.81 -75.88 -15.35
C HIS A 554 -4.16 -74.63 -15.96
N MET A 555 -3.29 -73.97 -15.19
CA MET A 555 -2.48 -72.86 -15.66
C MET A 555 -1.08 -73.37 -15.96
N SER A 556 -0.50 -72.92 -17.06
CA SER A 556 0.91 -73.20 -17.34
C SER A 556 1.81 -72.56 -16.26
N ASN A 557 2.98 -73.15 -16.01
CA ASN A 557 3.97 -72.58 -15.08
C ASN A 557 4.35 -71.14 -15.46
N ILE A 558 4.30 -70.82 -16.75
CA ILE A 558 4.57 -69.49 -17.30
C ILE A 558 3.47 -68.51 -16.89
N GLU A 559 2.20 -68.85 -17.11
CA GLU A 559 1.07 -67.99 -16.73
C GLU A 559 1.04 -67.70 -15.23
N HIS A 560 1.33 -68.69 -14.38
CA HIS A 560 1.41 -68.48 -12.95
C HIS A 560 2.51 -67.47 -12.59
N THR A 561 3.71 -67.65 -13.17
CA THR A 561 4.87 -66.78 -12.94
C THR A 561 4.59 -65.35 -13.43
N VAL A 562 3.97 -65.19 -14.59
CA VAL A 562 3.60 -63.88 -15.17
C VAL A 562 2.63 -63.12 -14.27
N ARG A 563 1.62 -63.80 -13.71
CA ARG A 563 0.68 -63.15 -12.77
C ARG A 563 1.36 -62.78 -11.46
N ASP A 564 2.27 -63.60 -10.95
CA ASP A 564 3.03 -63.26 -9.75
C ASP A 564 3.97 -62.07 -9.96
N ILE A 565 4.63 -62.00 -11.13
CA ILE A 565 5.41 -60.83 -11.54
C ILE A 565 4.52 -59.58 -11.62
N HIS A 566 3.32 -59.69 -12.18
CA HIS A 566 2.35 -58.59 -12.25
C HIS A 566 2.02 -58.04 -10.86
N ASP A 567 1.68 -58.91 -9.89
CA ASP A 567 1.28 -58.45 -8.55
C ASP A 567 2.45 -57.83 -7.78
N ILE A 568 3.65 -58.40 -7.93
CA ILE A 568 4.89 -57.82 -7.36
C ILE A 568 5.15 -56.45 -8.00
N LEU A 569 5.02 -56.33 -9.32
CA LEU A 569 5.23 -55.09 -10.04
C LEU A 569 4.20 -54.02 -9.64
N ASP A 570 2.91 -54.34 -9.56
CA ASP A 570 1.87 -53.40 -9.12
C ASP A 570 2.12 -52.91 -7.68
N SER A 571 2.42 -53.84 -6.78
CA SER A 571 2.68 -53.53 -5.37
C SER A 571 3.94 -52.67 -5.20
N TYR A 572 5.02 -53.00 -5.91
CA TYR A 572 6.26 -52.22 -5.87
C TYR A 572 6.08 -50.85 -6.54
N TYR A 573 5.43 -50.80 -7.71
CA TYR A 573 5.21 -49.57 -8.46
C TYR A 573 4.43 -48.55 -7.65
N LYS A 574 3.38 -48.97 -6.93
CA LYS A 574 2.62 -48.08 -6.02
C LYS A 574 3.51 -47.42 -4.96
N VAL A 575 4.38 -48.20 -4.32
CA VAL A 575 5.30 -47.70 -3.29
C VAL A 575 6.35 -46.78 -3.92
N ALA A 576 6.96 -47.20 -5.02
CA ALA A 576 7.98 -46.43 -5.73
C ALA A 576 7.45 -45.10 -6.26
N ARG A 577 6.22 -45.08 -6.81
CA ARG A 577 5.56 -43.86 -7.30
C ARG A 577 5.34 -42.86 -6.17
N LYS A 578 4.76 -43.28 -5.04
CA LYS A 578 4.55 -42.42 -3.86
C LYS A 578 5.89 -41.88 -3.34
N ARG A 579 6.90 -42.75 -3.17
CA ARG A 579 8.25 -42.36 -2.75
C ARG A 579 8.89 -41.35 -3.70
N PHE A 580 8.86 -41.61 -5.01
CA PHE A 580 9.43 -40.72 -6.02
C PHE A 580 8.75 -39.35 -6.02
N LEU A 581 7.41 -39.33 -5.99
CA LEU A 581 6.62 -38.10 -5.91
C LEU A 581 7.04 -37.25 -4.71
N ASP A 582 6.99 -37.83 -3.51
CA ASP A 582 7.35 -37.14 -2.27
C ASP A 582 8.80 -36.62 -2.31
N THR A 583 9.72 -37.43 -2.85
CA THR A 583 11.14 -37.09 -2.92
C THR A 583 11.39 -35.94 -3.91
N VAL A 584 10.71 -35.91 -5.06
CA VAL A 584 10.81 -34.82 -6.03
C VAL A 584 10.20 -33.54 -5.47
N CYS A 585 9.01 -33.61 -4.87
CA CYS A 585 8.36 -32.44 -4.26
C CYS A 585 9.18 -31.88 -3.10
N MET A 586 9.68 -32.71 -2.18
CA MET A 586 10.46 -32.24 -1.03
C MET A 586 11.88 -31.81 -1.39
N GLN A 587 12.61 -32.59 -2.19
CA GLN A 587 14.04 -32.33 -2.41
C GLN A 587 14.30 -31.39 -3.57
N ALA A 588 13.60 -31.56 -4.70
CA ALA A 588 13.88 -30.78 -5.90
C ALA A 588 13.05 -29.50 -5.97
N ALA A 589 11.75 -29.55 -5.63
CA ALA A 589 10.92 -28.36 -5.64
C ALA A 589 11.06 -27.56 -4.33
N ASP A 590 10.72 -28.15 -3.18
CA ASP A 590 10.70 -27.41 -1.92
C ASP A 590 12.10 -27.01 -1.46
N TYR A 591 13.00 -27.97 -1.21
CA TYR A 591 14.33 -27.67 -0.68
C TYR A 591 15.20 -26.85 -1.65
N CYS A 592 15.30 -27.23 -2.93
CA CYS A 592 16.18 -26.49 -3.85
C CYS A 592 15.60 -25.13 -4.31
N LEU A 593 14.27 -24.98 -4.45
CA LEU A 593 13.69 -23.78 -5.07
C LEU A 593 12.92 -22.88 -4.10
N VAL A 594 12.44 -23.39 -2.96
CA VAL A 594 11.49 -22.67 -2.10
C VAL A 594 12.06 -22.40 -0.70
N THR A 595 12.34 -23.43 0.10
CA THR A 595 12.62 -23.31 1.55
C THR A 595 14.10 -23.41 1.91
N GLY A 596 14.91 -24.07 1.08
CA GLY A 596 16.30 -24.38 1.40
C GLY A 596 17.19 -23.16 1.61
N PRO A 597 18.38 -23.34 2.20
CA PRO A 597 19.31 -22.24 2.49
C PRO A 597 19.81 -21.55 1.21
N GLU A 598 19.94 -22.32 0.12
CA GLU A 598 20.40 -21.84 -1.19
C GLU A 598 19.24 -21.54 -2.15
N ALA A 599 18.01 -21.41 -1.64
CA ALA A 599 16.85 -21.14 -2.47
C ALA A 599 17.03 -19.82 -3.25
N PRO A 600 16.55 -19.74 -4.51
CA PRO A 600 16.58 -18.54 -5.37
C PRO A 600 16.21 -17.23 -4.66
N MET A 601 15.17 -17.25 -3.81
CA MET A 601 14.70 -16.06 -3.09
C MET A 601 15.66 -15.59 -1.99
N LYS A 602 16.58 -16.44 -1.52
CA LYS A 602 17.56 -16.08 -0.50
C LYS A 602 18.85 -15.50 -1.08
N LEU A 603 19.06 -15.57 -2.40
CA LEU A 603 20.21 -14.96 -3.06
C LEU A 603 20.22 -13.43 -2.82
N PHE A 604 19.05 -12.80 -2.94
CA PHE A 604 18.90 -11.38 -2.64
C PHE A 604 18.89 -11.14 -1.12
N SER A 605 20.07 -10.84 -0.59
CA SER A 605 20.36 -10.82 0.84
C SER A 605 21.19 -9.60 1.24
N PRO A 606 21.24 -9.24 2.54
CA PRO A 606 22.11 -8.16 3.01
C PRO A 606 23.59 -8.43 2.75
N SER A 607 24.01 -9.70 2.78
CA SER A 607 25.36 -10.13 2.39
C SER A 607 25.66 -9.79 0.93
N TRP A 608 24.72 -10.09 0.03
CA TRP A 608 24.86 -9.76 -1.39
C TRP A 608 25.09 -8.25 -1.61
N VAL A 609 24.37 -7.38 -0.89
CA VAL A 609 24.55 -5.92 -0.98
C VAL A 609 25.94 -5.49 -0.46
N ASN A 610 26.46 -6.17 0.56
CA ASN A 610 27.77 -5.84 1.12
C ASN A 610 28.91 -6.20 0.16
N ASP A 611 28.77 -7.30 -0.58
CA ASP A 611 29.76 -7.80 -1.53
C ASP A 611 29.82 -6.99 -2.83
N LEU A 612 28.83 -6.14 -3.11
CA LEU A 612 28.82 -5.25 -4.28
C LEU A 612 29.94 -4.20 -4.23
N SER A 613 30.60 -4.00 -5.37
CA SER A 613 31.53 -2.90 -5.58
C SER A 613 30.79 -1.56 -5.74
N ASN A 614 31.49 -0.45 -5.45
CA ASN A 614 30.92 0.89 -5.56
C ASN A 614 30.50 1.24 -7.00
N GLU A 615 31.18 0.68 -8.00
CA GLU A 615 30.83 0.85 -9.42
C GLU A 615 29.49 0.18 -9.75
N ARG A 616 29.27 -1.04 -9.24
CA ARG A 616 27.99 -1.76 -9.40
C ARG A 616 26.86 -1.08 -8.65
N LEU A 617 27.12 -0.53 -7.46
CA LEU A 617 26.13 0.24 -6.70
C LEU A 617 25.65 1.48 -7.47
N GLU A 618 26.57 2.23 -8.07
CA GLU A 618 26.24 3.38 -8.91
C GLU A 618 25.51 2.94 -10.19
N GLU A 619 25.84 1.78 -10.77
CA GLU A 619 25.14 1.23 -11.93
C GLU A 619 23.66 0.88 -11.59
N ILE A 620 23.40 0.26 -10.44
CA ILE A 620 22.05 -0.19 -10.04
C ILE A 620 21.19 0.98 -9.57
N VAL A 621 21.66 1.72 -8.55
CA VAL A 621 20.85 2.71 -7.80
C VAL A 621 21.30 4.14 -8.03
N GLY A 622 22.43 4.36 -8.71
CA GLY A 622 22.98 5.69 -8.95
C GLY A 622 22.01 6.64 -9.63
N GLU A 623 21.95 7.87 -9.12
CA GLU A 623 21.15 8.93 -9.74
C GLU A 623 21.77 9.36 -11.08
N GLY A 624 20.92 9.48 -12.11
CA GLY A 624 21.33 10.05 -13.39
C GLY A 624 21.90 11.46 -13.22
N ARG A 625 22.87 11.83 -14.07
CA ARG A 625 23.58 13.13 -13.99
C ARG A 625 22.62 14.34 -13.95
N ALA A 626 21.50 14.27 -14.65
CA ALA A 626 20.47 15.31 -14.65
C ALA A 626 19.77 15.45 -13.30
N LEU A 627 19.42 14.33 -12.64
CA LEU A 627 18.80 14.31 -11.32
C LEU A 627 19.76 14.80 -10.24
N LYS A 628 21.03 14.35 -10.26
CA LYS A 628 22.08 14.86 -9.35
C LYS A 628 22.22 16.39 -9.47
N ARG A 629 22.26 16.92 -10.70
CA ARG A 629 22.34 18.37 -10.94
C ARG A 629 21.10 19.11 -10.43
N ARG A 630 19.90 18.58 -10.70
CA ARG A 630 18.64 19.19 -10.25
C ARG A 630 18.51 19.20 -8.73
N ARG A 631 18.90 18.10 -8.06
CA ARG A 631 18.91 18.00 -6.59
C ARG A 631 19.85 19.03 -5.97
N ARG A 632 21.08 19.17 -6.48
CA ARG A 632 22.03 20.19 -6.01
C ARG A 632 21.52 21.61 -6.21
N GLN A 633 20.86 21.87 -7.34
CA GLN A 633 20.27 23.18 -7.61
C GLN A 633 19.18 23.51 -6.59
N LEU A 634 18.24 22.59 -6.34
CA LEU A 634 17.16 22.79 -5.37
C LEU A 634 17.68 22.88 -3.93
N GLN A 635 18.67 22.07 -3.55
CA GLN A 635 19.30 22.17 -2.23
C GLN A 635 19.95 23.54 -2.01
N LYS A 636 20.68 24.04 -3.02
CA LYS A 636 21.26 25.37 -2.97
C LYS A 636 20.19 26.46 -2.89
N GLU A 637 19.13 26.35 -3.67
CA GLU A 637 18.02 27.31 -3.67
C GLU A 637 17.29 27.33 -2.31
N ILE A 638 17.09 26.16 -1.68
CA ILE A 638 16.54 26.06 -0.33
C ILE A 638 17.48 26.70 0.70
N GLU A 639 18.78 26.44 0.62
CA GLU A 639 19.79 27.02 1.52
C GLU A 639 19.81 28.55 1.41
N ASP A 640 19.81 29.08 0.18
CA ASP A 640 19.77 30.52 -0.10
C ASP A 640 18.45 31.16 0.42
N LEU A 641 17.30 30.50 0.24
CA LEU A 641 16.00 30.97 0.74
C LEU A 641 15.89 30.88 2.27
N GLU A 642 16.46 29.85 2.91
CA GLU A 642 16.51 29.74 4.37
C GLU A 642 17.43 30.78 4.99
N ALA A 643 18.56 31.07 4.35
CA ALA A 643 19.45 32.16 4.74
C ALA A 643 18.74 33.52 4.61
N GLY A 644 18.02 33.76 3.51
CA GLY A 644 17.19 34.96 3.31
C GLY A 644 16.13 35.11 4.41
N LYS A 645 15.40 34.03 4.70
CA LYS A 645 14.42 33.98 5.80
C LYS A 645 15.05 34.30 7.16
N ALA A 646 16.23 33.77 7.44
CA ALA A 646 16.94 34.03 8.70
C ALA A 646 17.37 35.50 8.85
N VAL A 647 17.72 36.17 7.74
CA VAL A 647 18.03 37.60 7.72
C VAL A 647 16.78 38.44 7.94
N LEU A 648 15.64 38.07 7.35
CA LEU A 648 14.36 38.75 7.55
C LEU A 648 13.78 38.57 8.96
N MET A 649 14.15 37.49 9.65
CA MET A 649 13.70 37.21 11.01
C MET A 649 14.53 37.92 12.10
N LYS A 650 15.77 38.34 11.80
CA LYS A 650 16.60 39.21 12.65
C LYS A 650 16.16 40.67 12.53
#